data_AF-A0A1I7V2Z3-F1
#
_entry.id   AF-A0A1I7V2Z3-F1
#
_cell.length_a   1.000
_cell.length_b   1.000
_cell.length_c   1.000
_cell.angle_alpha   90.00
_cell.angle_beta   90.00
_cell.angle_gamma   90.00
#
_symmetry.space_group_name_H-M   'P 1'
#
loop_
_entity.id
_entity.type
_entity.pdbx_description
1 polymer ?
#
loop_
_entity_poly.entity_id
_entity_poly.type
_entity_poly.pdbx_seq_one_letter_code
_entity_poly.pdbx_strand_id
1 'polypeptide(L)'
;MTGSMDPIVFNCSAMLNVASSRFLQSVLFFNLFCSGVAVVCLVHTWISICRYKLMHFNLKLLLKIHCAALLIHCVPRLLMHLFDLYFYFFGTDCYEMQPGSLRCFILRFPYMFGLILSSTTTIFLMIERGFATCYSQTYEHGYKSSGVAIGVCQIFCSLILMASVFHEYDFDAPHYYCSSISVTFPLWVIIPEVLIIVLQIAARIINRCLLGLNKRIRARSVSATLSNRYQLEANMRNIRLLQSFTLCDLIFVFTCFTLSAPVHYYSSEMERPTYHALVEVVNFVPLYSVVMPLYLWVFQKKHRDTVTNTLHASLTTSSDHYFNVLNQQLSIAIVGEGVIGCSTALQVAQELPNCKITVFYDRPFEKTCSFGPAGLFRIDDEANRDYGKETFAWFAHLHRTEKGDATGVKLVSGHIQSDSKERLEQQQRAYGDIVYNFRFLENREIADLFPNPSKYCVHYTAFASEGNKYVPYLKSQCCSKGVQFKQQKVENWRELAKEGYDVIVNCAGLDGGKLAGDDDSVYPIRGVVLDVEAHWHKHFNYKDFITFTIPKEKSVVIGSVKQDNRWDLDITDIDRKDILERYLALHPAMREPKILGEWSGLRPARKSIRIEKQVKRCEETGKTFTVVHHYGHGGNGFTLGWGTAIEATRLVKSAVLNNNSKL
;
A
#
# COMPACT_ATOMS: atom_id res chain seq x y z
N MET A 1 -65.43 -34.21 -31.69
CA MET A 1 -65.04 -35.63 -31.66
C MET A 1 -64.11 -35.82 -30.48
N THR A 2 -64.66 -36.35 -29.39
CA THR A 2 -63.95 -36.71 -28.16
C THR A 2 -63.05 -37.91 -28.47
N GLY A 3 -61.81 -37.64 -28.88
CA GLY A 3 -60.77 -38.66 -28.89
C GLY A 3 -60.32 -38.88 -27.46
N SER A 4 -60.73 -39.98 -26.84
CA SER A 4 -60.07 -40.50 -25.65
C SER A 4 -58.59 -40.68 -25.99
N MET A 5 -57.71 -39.85 -25.42
CA MET A 5 -56.29 -40.18 -25.38
C MET A 5 -56.18 -41.41 -24.49
N ASP A 6 -55.88 -42.56 -25.11
CA ASP A 6 -55.48 -43.76 -24.37
C ASP A 6 -54.36 -43.38 -23.39
N PRO A 7 -54.39 -43.84 -22.13
CA PRO A 7 -53.31 -43.59 -21.20
C PRO A 7 -52.02 -44.11 -21.84
N ILE A 8 -50.95 -43.31 -21.82
CA ILE A 8 -49.64 -43.71 -22.36
C ILE A 8 -49.17 -44.93 -21.57
N VAL A 9 -49.41 -46.13 -22.10
CA VAL A 9 -49.09 -47.39 -21.43
C VAL A 9 -47.57 -47.58 -21.43
N PHE A 10 -47.00 -47.88 -20.27
CA PHE A 10 -45.59 -48.23 -20.12
C PHE A 10 -45.22 -49.44 -20.99
N ASN A 11 -44.15 -49.32 -21.78
CA ASN A 11 -43.69 -50.34 -22.71
C ASN A 11 -42.44 -51.07 -22.17
N CYS A 12 -42.65 -52.29 -21.67
CA CYS A 12 -41.61 -53.15 -21.12
C CYS A 12 -40.44 -53.43 -22.09
N SER A 13 -40.70 -53.60 -23.40
CA SER A 13 -39.64 -53.89 -24.37
C SER A 13 -38.75 -52.67 -24.63
N ALA A 14 -39.34 -51.46 -24.61
CA ALA A 14 -38.59 -50.22 -24.69
C ALA A 14 -37.69 -50.02 -23.46
N MET A 15 -38.18 -50.37 -22.26
CA MET A 15 -37.38 -50.30 -21.03
C MET A 15 -36.19 -51.27 -21.06
N LEU A 16 -36.40 -52.52 -21.49
CA LEU A 16 -35.34 -53.52 -21.64
C LEU A 16 -34.26 -53.09 -22.65
N ASN A 17 -34.65 -52.42 -23.74
CA ASN A 17 -33.72 -51.87 -24.72
C ASN A 17 -32.84 -50.76 -24.10
N VAL A 18 -33.42 -49.88 -23.28
CA VAL A 18 -32.66 -48.86 -22.55
C VAL A 18 -31.70 -49.49 -21.55
N ALA A 19 -32.18 -50.43 -20.73
CA ALA A 19 -31.40 -51.07 -19.67
C ALA A 19 -30.23 -51.92 -20.22
N SER A 20 -30.40 -52.58 -21.37
CA SER A 20 -29.38 -53.46 -21.98
C SER A 20 -28.36 -52.73 -22.87
N SER A 21 -28.55 -51.44 -23.13
CA SER A 21 -27.64 -50.66 -23.98
C SER A 21 -26.24 -50.56 -23.38
N ARG A 22 -25.26 -51.17 -24.06
CA ARG A 22 -23.85 -51.13 -23.65
C ARG A 22 -23.26 -49.72 -23.69
N PHE A 23 -23.72 -48.89 -24.62
CA PHE A 23 -23.28 -47.50 -24.72
C PHE A 23 -23.74 -46.70 -23.50
N LEU A 24 -25.03 -46.77 -23.17
CA LEU A 24 -25.58 -46.08 -21.99
C LEU A 24 -24.93 -46.58 -20.70
N GLN A 25 -24.84 -47.90 -20.49
CA GLN A 25 -24.18 -48.48 -19.30
C GLN A 25 -22.75 -47.98 -19.13
N SER A 26 -21.96 -47.93 -20.21
CA SER A 26 -20.56 -47.46 -20.16
C SER A 26 -20.46 -45.99 -19.76
N VAL A 27 -21.36 -45.15 -20.30
CA VAL A 27 -21.43 -43.72 -19.95
C VAL A 27 -21.86 -43.51 -18.49
N LEU A 28 -22.80 -44.33 -17.98
CA LEU A 28 -23.23 -44.28 -16.59
C LEU A 28 -22.10 -44.67 -15.63
N PHE A 29 -21.36 -45.75 -15.90
CA PHE A 29 -20.19 -46.14 -15.10
C PHE A 29 -19.12 -45.06 -15.08
N PHE A 30 -18.81 -44.47 -16.24
CA PHE A 30 -17.84 -43.38 -16.34
C PHE A 30 -18.27 -42.16 -15.51
N ASN A 31 -19.51 -41.72 -15.66
CA ASN A 31 -20.04 -40.59 -14.90
C ASN A 31 -20.12 -40.89 -13.40
N LEU A 32 -20.47 -42.12 -13.00
CA LEU A 32 -20.47 -42.55 -11.60
C LEU A 32 -19.06 -42.42 -10.98
N PHE A 33 -18.03 -42.92 -11.68
CA PHE A 33 -16.64 -42.79 -11.26
C PHE A 33 -16.22 -41.31 -11.16
N CYS A 34 -16.48 -40.51 -12.20
CA CYS A 34 -16.16 -39.09 -12.19
C CYS A 34 -16.87 -38.32 -11.07
N SER A 35 -18.16 -38.62 -10.80
CA SER A 35 -18.91 -38.01 -9.70
C SER A 35 -18.34 -38.36 -8.33
N GLY A 36 -17.90 -39.60 -8.12
CA GLY A 36 -17.23 -40.01 -6.88
C GLY A 36 -15.93 -39.23 -6.64
N VAL A 37 -15.07 -39.13 -7.67
CA VAL A 37 -13.82 -38.35 -7.59
C VAL A 37 -14.12 -36.85 -7.41
N ALA A 38 -15.12 -36.32 -8.12
CA ALA A 38 -15.55 -34.94 -8.04
C ALA A 38 -15.93 -34.53 -6.61
N VAL A 39 -16.71 -35.34 -5.89
CA VAL A 39 -17.10 -35.04 -4.50
C VAL A 39 -15.88 -34.87 -3.60
N VAL A 40 -14.88 -35.75 -3.71
CA VAL A 40 -13.63 -35.65 -2.93
C VAL A 40 -12.87 -34.38 -3.29
N CYS A 41 -12.70 -34.09 -4.58
CA CYS A 41 -12.02 -32.89 -5.07
C CYS A 41 -12.73 -31.60 -4.61
N LEU A 42 -14.06 -31.57 -4.65
CA LEU A 42 -14.87 -30.42 -4.24
C LEU A 42 -14.80 -30.18 -2.73
N VAL A 43 -14.87 -31.23 -1.90
CA VAL A 43 -14.69 -31.09 -0.44
C VAL A 43 -13.30 -30.54 -0.10
N HIS A 44 -12.25 -31.04 -0.75
CA HIS A 44 -10.91 -30.50 -0.58
C HIS A 44 -10.83 -29.02 -1.00
N THR A 45 -11.45 -28.68 -2.14
CA THR A 45 -11.52 -27.30 -2.65
C THR A 45 -12.25 -26.38 -1.68
N TRP A 46 -13.36 -26.82 -1.11
CA TRP A 46 -14.11 -26.09 -0.08
C TRP A 46 -13.26 -25.76 1.14
N ILE A 47 -12.52 -26.75 1.66
CA ILE A 47 -11.60 -26.58 2.79
C ILE A 47 -10.50 -25.57 2.44
N SER A 48 -9.93 -25.67 1.22
CA SER A 48 -8.92 -24.73 0.72
C SER A 48 -9.45 -23.28 0.68
N ILE A 49 -10.66 -23.07 0.17
CA ILE A 49 -11.32 -21.75 0.14
C ILE A 49 -11.50 -21.18 1.55
N CYS A 50 -11.90 -22.01 2.53
CA CYS A 50 -12.03 -21.60 3.92
C CYS A 50 -10.70 -21.10 4.51
N ARG A 51 -9.62 -21.86 4.31
CA ARG A 51 -8.30 -21.62 4.91
C ARG A 51 -7.52 -20.47 4.28
N TYR A 52 -7.86 -20.04 3.07
CA TYR A 52 -7.10 -19.02 2.35
C TYR A 52 -7.26 -17.61 2.96
N LYS A 53 -6.31 -17.15 3.78
CA LYS A 53 -6.40 -15.89 4.55
C LYS A 53 -6.44 -14.62 3.70
N LEU A 54 -5.86 -14.65 2.51
CA LEU A 54 -5.62 -13.50 1.64
C LEU A 54 -6.81 -13.10 0.75
N MET A 55 -7.94 -13.81 0.87
CA MET A 55 -9.15 -13.59 0.09
C MET A 55 -10.28 -13.04 0.95
N HIS A 56 -10.94 -12.00 0.44
CA HIS A 56 -12.03 -11.34 1.14
C HIS A 56 -13.24 -12.27 1.33
N PHE A 57 -14.05 -11.99 2.35
CA PHE A 57 -15.22 -12.79 2.73
C PHE A 57 -16.20 -12.98 1.56
N ASN A 58 -16.57 -11.92 0.86
CA ASN A 58 -17.55 -11.97 -0.25
C ASN A 58 -17.10 -12.91 -1.36
N LEU A 59 -15.80 -12.88 -1.70
CA LEU A 59 -15.24 -13.76 -2.73
C LEU A 59 -15.22 -15.23 -2.28
N LYS A 60 -14.90 -15.49 -1.00
CA LYS A 60 -15.02 -16.83 -0.41
C LYS A 60 -16.45 -17.34 -0.46
N LEU A 61 -17.43 -16.49 -0.15
CA LEU A 61 -18.83 -16.86 -0.13
C LEU A 61 -19.31 -17.30 -1.52
N LEU A 62 -19.04 -16.52 -2.57
CA LEU A 62 -19.45 -16.85 -3.94
C LEU A 62 -18.74 -18.11 -4.48
N LEU A 63 -17.45 -18.29 -4.19
CA LEU A 63 -16.74 -19.52 -4.58
C LEU A 63 -17.25 -20.76 -3.81
N LYS A 64 -17.69 -20.59 -2.56
CA LYS A 64 -18.38 -21.64 -1.82
C LYS A 64 -19.73 -21.95 -2.45
N ILE A 65 -20.52 -20.95 -2.84
CA ILE A 65 -21.79 -21.17 -3.54
C ILE A 65 -21.56 -21.98 -4.83
N HIS A 66 -20.53 -21.67 -5.61
CA HIS A 66 -20.15 -22.46 -6.79
C HIS A 66 -19.80 -23.91 -6.44
N CYS A 67 -18.98 -24.12 -5.42
CA CYS A 67 -18.58 -25.46 -4.97
C CYS A 67 -19.78 -26.26 -4.44
N ALA A 68 -20.69 -25.61 -3.69
CA ALA A 68 -21.95 -26.20 -3.28
C ALA A 68 -22.84 -26.56 -4.47
N ALA A 69 -22.92 -25.70 -5.49
CA ALA A 69 -23.69 -25.97 -6.70
C ALA A 69 -23.20 -27.24 -7.42
N LEU A 70 -21.88 -27.40 -7.54
CA LEU A 70 -21.29 -28.61 -8.14
C LEU A 70 -21.50 -29.86 -7.26
N LEU A 71 -21.49 -29.74 -5.93
CA LEU A 71 -21.85 -30.84 -5.03
C LEU A 71 -23.33 -31.22 -5.15
N ILE A 72 -24.22 -30.22 -5.20
CA ILE A 72 -25.66 -30.37 -5.42
C ILE A 72 -25.93 -31.03 -6.78
N HIS A 73 -25.05 -30.85 -7.78
CA HIS A 73 -25.12 -31.58 -9.04
C HIS A 73 -24.60 -33.02 -8.92
N CYS A 74 -23.41 -33.22 -8.34
CA CYS A 74 -22.71 -34.51 -8.37
C CYS A 74 -23.29 -35.56 -7.42
N VAL A 75 -23.80 -35.16 -6.24
CA VAL A 75 -24.33 -36.10 -5.23
C VAL A 75 -25.61 -36.78 -5.71
N PRO A 76 -26.65 -36.07 -6.19
CA PRO A 76 -27.84 -36.71 -6.76
C PRO A 76 -27.52 -37.55 -8.00
N ARG A 77 -26.53 -37.13 -8.81
CA ARG A 77 -26.09 -37.89 -9.98
C ARG A 77 -25.46 -39.24 -9.59
N LEU A 78 -24.66 -39.26 -8.53
CA LEU A 78 -24.07 -40.50 -7.99
C LEU A 78 -25.16 -41.46 -7.54
N LEU A 79 -26.17 -40.97 -6.81
CA LEU A 79 -27.31 -41.78 -6.39
C LEU A 79 -28.13 -42.29 -7.57
N MET A 80 -28.44 -41.42 -8.54
CA MET A 80 -29.22 -41.76 -9.73
C MET A 80 -28.55 -42.89 -10.52
N HIS A 81 -27.26 -42.73 -10.86
CA HIS A 81 -26.51 -43.71 -11.65
C HIS A 81 -26.27 -45.01 -10.89
N LEU A 82 -26.09 -44.95 -9.57
CA LEU A 82 -25.99 -46.15 -8.73
C LEU A 82 -27.30 -46.95 -8.78
N PHE A 83 -28.45 -46.29 -8.62
CA PHE A 83 -29.74 -46.95 -8.72
C PHE A 83 -30.01 -47.50 -10.12
N ASP A 84 -29.77 -46.71 -11.17
CA ASP A 84 -30.01 -47.13 -12.56
C ASP A 84 -29.16 -48.36 -12.91
N LEU A 85 -27.86 -48.34 -12.59
CA LEU A 85 -26.99 -49.51 -12.80
C LEU A 85 -27.41 -50.70 -11.94
N TYR A 86 -27.79 -50.50 -10.68
CA TYR A 86 -28.26 -51.58 -9.83
C TYR A 86 -29.48 -52.29 -10.45
N PHE A 87 -30.50 -51.54 -10.84
CA PHE A 87 -31.69 -52.14 -11.45
C PHE A 87 -31.42 -52.71 -12.85
N TYR A 88 -30.52 -52.13 -13.65
CA TYR A 88 -30.16 -52.68 -14.96
C TYR A 88 -29.44 -54.03 -14.88
N PHE A 89 -28.66 -54.28 -13.83
CA PHE A 89 -27.90 -55.53 -13.67
C PHE A 89 -28.60 -56.58 -12.78
N PHE A 90 -29.39 -56.13 -11.80
CA PHE A 90 -29.97 -57.01 -10.77
C PHE A 90 -31.51 -57.01 -10.74
N GLY A 91 -32.18 -56.16 -11.52
CA GLY A 91 -33.64 -56.16 -11.63
C GLY A 91 -34.15 -57.44 -12.28
N THR A 92 -35.21 -58.02 -11.70
CA THR A 92 -35.77 -59.30 -12.15
C THR A 92 -36.85 -59.14 -13.22
N ASP A 93 -37.51 -57.98 -13.28
CA ASP A 93 -38.47 -57.62 -14.32
C ASP A 93 -38.29 -56.16 -14.81
N CYS A 94 -38.96 -55.80 -15.91
CA CYS A 94 -38.85 -54.47 -16.51
C CYS A 94 -39.56 -53.37 -15.70
N TYR A 95 -40.44 -53.72 -14.75
CA TYR A 95 -41.14 -52.75 -13.90
C TYR A 95 -40.25 -52.30 -12.74
N GLU A 96 -39.40 -53.18 -12.20
CA GLU A 96 -38.33 -52.84 -11.25
C GLU A 96 -37.28 -51.90 -11.86
N MET A 97 -37.05 -52.00 -13.18
CA MET A 97 -36.12 -51.13 -13.90
C MET A 97 -36.70 -49.73 -14.15
N GLN A 98 -38.03 -49.57 -14.13
CA GLN A 98 -38.69 -48.30 -14.40
C GLN A 98 -38.45 -47.29 -13.27
N PRO A 99 -37.87 -46.11 -13.54
CA PRO A 99 -37.78 -45.07 -12.53
C PRO A 99 -39.14 -44.38 -12.31
N GLY A 100 -39.54 -44.22 -11.05
CA GLY A 100 -40.75 -43.48 -10.70
C GLY A 100 -40.61 -41.95 -10.89
N SER A 101 -41.70 -41.27 -11.25
CA SER A 101 -41.71 -39.82 -11.54
C SER A 101 -41.22 -38.97 -10.37
N LEU A 102 -41.59 -39.33 -9.14
CA LEU A 102 -41.13 -38.64 -7.93
C LEU A 102 -39.63 -38.80 -7.69
N ARG A 103 -39.07 -40.00 -7.93
CA ARG A 103 -37.62 -40.26 -7.85
C ARG A 103 -36.88 -39.42 -8.88
N CYS A 104 -37.38 -39.39 -10.12
CA CYS A 104 -36.78 -38.60 -11.18
C CYS A 104 -36.79 -37.11 -10.86
N PHE A 105 -37.92 -36.57 -10.39
CA PHE A 105 -38.02 -35.16 -10.01
C PHE A 105 -37.07 -34.80 -8.85
N ILE A 106 -37.09 -35.57 -7.75
CA ILE A 106 -36.26 -35.31 -6.56
C ILE A 106 -34.76 -35.33 -6.87
N LEU A 107 -34.32 -36.17 -7.80
CA LEU A 107 -32.91 -36.29 -8.16
C LEU A 107 -32.50 -35.37 -9.33
N ARG A 108 -33.38 -35.11 -10.31
CA ARG A 108 -33.09 -34.22 -11.46
C ARG A 108 -33.22 -32.75 -11.14
N PHE A 109 -34.08 -32.37 -10.21
CA PHE A 109 -34.19 -30.98 -9.77
C PHE A 109 -32.87 -30.44 -9.19
N PRO A 110 -32.27 -31.02 -8.15
CA PRO A 110 -30.97 -30.54 -7.64
C PRO A 110 -29.87 -30.68 -8.69
N TYR A 111 -29.91 -31.71 -9.53
CA TYR A 111 -28.98 -31.89 -10.65
C TYR A 111 -28.95 -30.68 -11.60
N MET A 112 -30.10 -30.26 -12.14
CA MET A 112 -30.15 -29.14 -13.09
C MET A 112 -29.95 -27.80 -12.38
N PHE A 113 -30.46 -27.67 -11.16
CA PHE A 113 -30.25 -26.46 -10.36
C PHE A 113 -28.76 -26.23 -10.08
N GLY A 114 -28.01 -27.28 -9.73
CA GLY A 114 -26.57 -27.22 -9.53
C GLY A 114 -25.82 -26.77 -10.79
N LEU A 115 -26.21 -27.26 -11.97
CA LEU A 115 -25.62 -26.84 -13.26
C LEU A 115 -25.88 -25.37 -13.58
N ILE A 116 -27.11 -24.89 -13.41
CA ILE A 116 -27.47 -23.48 -13.66
C ILE A 116 -26.78 -22.57 -12.63
N LEU A 117 -26.78 -22.96 -11.36
CA LEU A 117 -26.17 -22.18 -10.28
C LEU A 117 -24.65 -22.09 -10.42
N SER A 118 -23.97 -23.18 -10.81
CA SER A 118 -22.54 -23.14 -11.11
C SER A 118 -22.25 -22.22 -12.30
N SER A 119 -23.05 -22.33 -13.36
CA SER A 119 -22.84 -21.59 -14.62
C SER A 119 -23.18 -20.10 -14.52
N THR A 120 -23.95 -19.66 -13.53
CA THR A 120 -24.20 -18.23 -13.26
C THR A 120 -23.19 -17.61 -12.30
N THR A 121 -22.40 -18.41 -11.58
CA THR A 121 -21.46 -17.89 -10.56
C THR A 121 -20.48 -16.87 -11.16
N THR A 122 -20.00 -17.10 -12.38
CA THR A 122 -18.97 -16.28 -13.02
C THR A 122 -19.38 -14.82 -13.19
N ILE A 123 -20.62 -14.52 -13.57
CA ILE A 123 -21.08 -13.12 -13.70
C ILE A 123 -21.24 -12.45 -12.33
N PHE A 124 -21.75 -13.17 -11.32
CA PHE A 124 -21.91 -12.63 -9.97
C PHE A 124 -20.56 -12.35 -9.29
N LEU A 125 -19.54 -13.18 -9.55
CA LEU A 125 -18.16 -12.89 -9.13
C LEU A 125 -17.65 -11.59 -9.76
N MET A 126 -17.97 -11.31 -11.02
CA MET A 126 -17.54 -10.08 -11.69
C MET A 126 -18.25 -8.83 -11.18
N ILE A 127 -19.56 -8.93 -10.91
CA ILE A 127 -20.34 -7.86 -10.27
C ILE A 127 -19.72 -7.52 -8.91
N GLU A 128 -19.41 -8.53 -8.12
CA GLU A 128 -18.82 -8.37 -6.79
C GLU A 128 -17.41 -7.75 -6.85
N ARG A 129 -16.56 -8.15 -7.81
CA ARG A 129 -15.24 -7.51 -8.06
C ARG A 129 -15.37 -6.07 -8.57
N GLY A 130 -16.41 -5.77 -9.34
CA GLY A 130 -16.74 -4.40 -9.75
C GLY A 130 -17.05 -3.53 -8.55
N PHE A 131 -17.91 -4.02 -7.65
CA PHE A 131 -18.25 -3.36 -6.40
C PHE A 131 -17.00 -3.11 -5.53
N ALA A 132 -16.14 -4.12 -5.35
CA ALA A 132 -14.88 -3.97 -4.61
C ALA A 132 -13.92 -2.94 -5.24
N THR A 133 -13.97 -2.75 -6.55
CA THR A 133 -13.15 -1.75 -7.26
C THR A 133 -13.70 -0.33 -7.04
N CYS A 134 -15.02 -0.13 -7.18
CA CYS A 134 -15.67 1.17 -7.00
C CYS A 134 -15.54 1.69 -5.57
N TYR A 135 -15.63 0.81 -4.58
CA TYR A 135 -15.56 1.16 -3.15
C TYR A 135 -14.22 0.79 -2.51
N SER A 136 -13.15 0.79 -3.32
CA SER A 136 -11.81 0.31 -2.91
C SER A 136 -11.25 0.96 -1.64
N GLN A 137 -11.72 2.14 -1.23
CA GLN A 137 -11.28 2.83 0.00
C GLN A 137 -11.97 2.35 1.29
N THR A 138 -13.20 1.84 1.19
CA THR A 138 -14.05 1.53 2.36
C THR A 138 -14.50 0.07 2.40
N TYR A 139 -14.17 -0.71 1.36
CA TYR A 139 -14.67 -2.06 1.15
C TYR A 139 -14.41 -3.03 2.32
N GLU A 140 -13.30 -2.89 3.05
CA GLU A 140 -12.89 -3.79 4.14
C GLU A 140 -13.74 -3.68 5.41
N HIS A 141 -14.33 -2.51 5.69
CA HIS A 141 -14.98 -2.24 6.99
C HIS A 141 -16.51 -2.27 6.97
N GLY A 142 -17.16 -2.38 5.80
CA GLY A 142 -18.61 -2.14 5.70
C GLY A 142 -19.44 -3.10 4.84
N TYR A 143 -18.84 -4.04 4.10
CA TYR A 143 -19.54 -4.64 2.95
C TYR A 143 -19.64 -6.17 2.96
N LYS A 144 -19.68 -6.81 4.12
CA LYS A 144 -20.00 -8.25 4.20
C LYS A 144 -21.44 -8.56 3.79
N SER A 145 -22.37 -7.65 4.13
CA SER A 145 -23.79 -7.76 3.78
C SER A 145 -24.03 -7.74 2.27
N SER A 146 -23.25 -6.98 1.51
CA SER A 146 -23.37 -6.94 0.05
C SER A 146 -22.99 -8.27 -0.60
N GLY A 147 -21.98 -8.98 -0.07
CA GLY A 147 -21.64 -10.33 -0.54
C GLY A 147 -22.77 -11.33 -0.34
N VAL A 148 -23.44 -11.26 0.81
CA VAL A 148 -24.61 -12.11 1.11
C VAL A 148 -25.76 -11.78 0.16
N ALA A 149 -26.08 -10.51 -0.05
CA ALA A 149 -27.13 -10.08 -0.96
C ALA A 149 -26.87 -10.55 -2.40
N ILE A 150 -25.65 -10.39 -2.91
CA ILE A 150 -25.23 -10.87 -4.24
C ILE A 150 -25.39 -12.39 -4.35
N GLY A 151 -25.01 -13.15 -3.32
CA GLY A 151 -25.18 -14.61 -3.29
C GLY A 151 -26.65 -15.05 -3.28
N VAL A 152 -27.51 -14.38 -2.52
CA VAL A 152 -28.96 -14.63 -2.52
C VAL A 152 -29.57 -14.33 -3.89
N CYS A 153 -29.19 -13.22 -4.51
CA CYS A 153 -29.61 -12.87 -5.87
C CYS A 153 -29.18 -13.96 -6.88
N GLN A 154 -27.96 -14.49 -6.77
CA GLN A 154 -27.49 -15.58 -7.63
C GLN A 154 -28.39 -16.82 -7.55
N ILE A 155 -28.71 -17.24 -6.32
CA ILE A 155 -29.59 -18.39 -6.06
C ILE A 155 -30.97 -18.14 -6.65
N PHE A 156 -31.56 -16.97 -6.42
CA PHE A 156 -32.87 -16.62 -6.92
C PHE A 156 -32.93 -16.55 -8.46
N CYS A 157 -31.94 -15.92 -9.10
CA CYS A 157 -31.83 -15.89 -10.56
C CYS A 157 -31.69 -17.30 -11.15
N SER A 158 -30.96 -18.19 -10.47
CA SER A 158 -30.80 -19.58 -10.90
C SER A 158 -32.09 -20.38 -10.74
N LEU A 159 -32.88 -20.13 -9.69
CA LEU A 159 -34.21 -20.73 -9.51
C LEU A 159 -35.19 -20.29 -10.60
N ILE A 160 -35.15 -19.01 -11.02
CA ILE A 160 -35.99 -18.53 -12.13
C ILE A 160 -35.63 -19.23 -13.45
N LEU A 161 -34.34 -19.29 -13.78
CA LEU A 161 -33.88 -20.00 -14.98
C LEU A 161 -34.23 -21.50 -14.92
N MET A 162 -34.10 -22.10 -13.73
CA MET A 162 -34.47 -23.48 -13.49
C MET A 162 -35.98 -23.75 -13.69
N ALA A 163 -36.85 -22.83 -13.26
CA ALA A 163 -38.30 -22.97 -13.43
C ALA A 163 -38.71 -23.05 -14.91
N SER A 164 -37.98 -22.37 -15.80
CA SER A 164 -38.23 -22.46 -17.25
C SER A 164 -37.91 -23.85 -17.83
N VAL A 165 -36.87 -24.53 -17.32
CA VAL A 165 -36.46 -25.87 -17.78
C VAL A 165 -37.49 -26.94 -17.41
N PHE A 166 -38.17 -26.79 -16.27
CA PHE A 166 -39.19 -27.73 -15.79
C PHE A 166 -40.62 -27.32 -16.16
N HIS A 167 -40.80 -26.31 -17.01
CA HIS A 167 -42.12 -25.76 -17.33
C HIS A 167 -43.09 -26.81 -17.89
N GLU A 168 -42.59 -27.73 -18.71
CA GLU A 168 -43.37 -28.80 -19.35
C GLU A 168 -43.11 -30.18 -18.72
N TYR A 169 -42.68 -30.23 -17.45
CA TYR A 169 -42.44 -31.52 -16.78
C TYR A 169 -43.76 -32.23 -16.49
N ASP A 170 -43.95 -33.38 -17.12
CA ASP A 170 -45.13 -34.25 -16.93
C ASP A 170 -44.85 -35.28 -15.83
N PHE A 171 -45.65 -35.27 -14.76
CA PHE A 171 -45.56 -36.22 -13.66
C PHE A 171 -46.27 -37.55 -13.93
N ASP A 172 -47.21 -37.56 -14.89
CA ASP A 172 -48.09 -38.69 -15.18
C ASP A 172 -47.56 -39.57 -16.33
N ALA A 173 -46.57 -39.08 -17.09
CA ALA A 173 -45.93 -39.83 -18.18
C ALA A 173 -44.97 -40.94 -17.67
N PRO A 174 -44.95 -42.13 -18.31
CA PRO A 174 -44.01 -43.19 -17.95
C PRO A 174 -42.57 -42.81 -18.33
N HIS A 175 -41.67 -42.76 -17.34
CA HIS A 175 -40.26 -42.50 -17.55
C HIS A 175 -39.47 -43.79 -17.81
N TYR A 176 -38.74 -43.86 -18.93
CA TYR A 176 -37.79 -44.95 -19.24
C TYR A 176 -36.36 -44.63 -18.78
N TYR A 177 -36.09 -43.35 -18.56
CA TYR A 177 -34.87 -42.81 -17.99
C TYR A 177 -35.24 -41.48 -17.34
N CYS A 178 -34.64 -41.14 -16.21
CA CYS A 178 -34.91 -39.86 -15.56
C CYS A 178 -34.38 -38.72 -16.43
N SER A 179 -35.24 -38.09 -17.23
CA SER A 179 -34.96 -36.93 -18.07
C SER A 179 -35.93 -35.81 -17.70
N SER A 180 -35.44 -34.57 -17.62
CA SER A 180 -36.25 -33.39 -17.27
C SER A 180 -36.84 -32.66 -18.49
N ILE A 181 -36.65 -33.19 -19.70
CA ILE A 181 -36.98 -32.51 -20.97
C ILE A 181 -38.03 -33.32 -21.73
N SER A 182 -39.16 -32.68 -22.07
CA SER A 182 -40.17 -33.21 -22.98
C SER A 182 -39.59 -33.25 -24.42
N VAL A 183 -39.96 -34.25 -25.21
CA VAL A 183 -39.39 -34.45 -26.57
C VAL A 183 -39.95 -33.45 -27.59
N THR A 184 -40.92 -32.61 -27.19
CA THR A 184 -41.60 -31.65 -28.05
C THR A 184 -40.95 -30.27 -27.94
N PHE A 185 -40.14 -29.92 -28.94
CA PHE A 185 -39.52 -28.60 -29.19
C PHE A 185 -38.87 -27.89 -27.96
N PRO A 186 -37.55 -28.05 -27.75
CA PRO A 186 -36.84 -27.69 -26.50
C PRO A 186 -36.51 -26.20 -26.34
N LEU A 187 -37.38 -25.28 -26.80
CA LEU A 187 -37.11 -23.82 -26.77
C LEU A 187 -36.84 -23.32 -25.33
N TRP A 188 -37.59 -23.84 -24.37
CA TRP A 188 -37.47 -23.50 -22.94
C TRP A 188 -36.15 -23.95 -22.29
N VAL A 189 -35.41 -24.85 -22.95
CA VAL A 189 -34.06 -25.29 -22.52
C VAL A 189 -32.97 -24.46 -23.22
N ILE A 190 -33.13 -24.23 -24.52
CA ILE A 190 -32.13 -23.53 -25.35
C ILE A 190 -31.99 -22.06 -24.95
N ILE A 191 -33.10 -21.36 -24.65
CA ILE A 191 -33.07 -19.93 -24.31
C ILE A 191 -32.21 -19.66 -23.05
N PRO A 192 -32.42 -20.35 -21.91
CA PRO A 192 -31.54 -20.22 -20.75
C PRO A 192 -30.07 -20.55 -21.04
N GLU A 193 -29.80 -21.59 -21.82
CA GLU A 193 -28.42 -21.98 -22.20
C GLU A 193 -27.70 -20.85 -22.97
N VAL A 194 -28.36 -20.29 -23.99
CA VAL A 194 -27.80 -19.17 -24.78
C VAL A 194 -27.57 -17.93 -23.90
N LEU A 195 -28.52 -17.61 -23.02
CA LEU A 195 -28.38 -16.49 -22.08
C LEU A 195 -27.15 -16.68 -21.19
N ILE A 196 -26.94 -17.88 -20.66
CA ILE A 196 -25.79 -18.17 -19.80
C ILE A 196 -24.47 -18.05 -20.59
N ILE A 197 -24.41 -18.51 -21.85
CA ILE A 197 -23.22 -18.31 -22.71
C ILE A 197 -22.90 -16.81 -22.86
N VAL A 198 -23.91 -15.97 -23.13
CA VAL A 198 -23.74 -14.53 -23.26
C VAL A 198 -23.21 -13.92 -21.95
N LEU A 199 -23.75 -14.33 -20.80
CA LEU A 199 -23.30 -13.88 -19.49
C LEU A 199 -21.85 -14.28 -19.19
N GLN A 200 -21.41 -15.47 -19.63
CA GLN A 200 -20.02 -15.93 -19.49
C GLN A 200 -19.04 -15.08 -20.30
N ILE A 201 -19.40 -14.76 -21.55
CA ILE A 201 -18.60 -13.88 -22.41
C ILE A 201 -18.50 -12.48 -21.79
N ALA A 202 -19.64 -11.92 -21.33
CA ALA A 202 -19.67 -10.62 -20.67
C ALA A 202 -18.79 -10.60 -19.42
N ALA A 203 -18.88 -11.63 -18.57
CA ALA A 203 -18.05 -11.76 -17.37
C ALA A 203 -16.55 -11.79 -17.72
N ARG A 204 -16.15 -12.47 -18.79
CA ARG A 204 -14.75 -12.51 -19.24
C ARG A 204 -14.24 -11.14 -19.67
N ILE A 205 -15.07 -10.34 -20.35
CA ILE A 205 -14.75 -8.97 -20.75
C ILE A 205 -14.62 -8.08 -19.52
N ILE A 206 -15.61 -8.12 -18.61
CA ILE A 206 -15.61 -7.35 -17.36
C ILE A 206 -14.35 -7.63 -16.54
N ASN A 207 -13.95 -8.90 -16.42
CA ASN A 207 -12.74 -9.30 -15.71
C ASN A 207 -11.46 -8.61 -16.24
N ARG A 208 -11.32 -8.54 -17.58
CA ARG A 208 -10.18 -7.86 -18.23
C ARG A 208 -10.24 -6.35 -18.01
N CYS A 209 -11.41 -5.75 -18.18
CA CYS A 209 -11.64 -4.32 -17.97
C CYS A 209 -11.34 -3.91 -16.52
N LEU A 210 -11.82 -4.66 -15.55
CA LEU A 210 -11.58 -4.41 -14.12
C LEU A 210 -10.08 -4.51 -13.77
N LEU A 211 -9.33 -5.46 -14.34
CA LEU A 211 -7.89 -5.52 -14.12
C LEU A 211 -7.18 -4.27 -14.67
N GLY A 212 -7.57 -3.81 -15.86
CA GLY A 212 -7.04 -2.58 -16.45
C GLY A 212 -7.38 -1.33 -15.63
N LEU A 213 -8.63 -1.24 -15.16
CA LEU A 213 -9.10 -0.14 -14.33
C LEU A 213 -8.34 -0.08 -12.99
N ASN A 214 -8.20 -1.20 -12.28
CA ASN A 214 -7.46 -1.24 -11.01
C ASN A 214 -5.98 -0.86 -11.20
N LYS A 215 -5.34 -1.26 -12.32
CA LYS A 215 -3.97 -0.81 -12.64
C LYS A 215 -3.90 0.71 -12.81
N ARG A 216 -4.87 1.31 -13.50
CA ARG A 216 -4.93 2.79 -13.69
C ARG A 216 -5.18 3.52 -12.37
N ILE A 217 -6.08 3.02 -11.53
CA ILE A 217 -6.34 3.59 -10.19
C ILE A 217 -5.06 3.52 -9.34
N ARG A 218 -4.41 2.36 -9.26
CA ARG A 218 -3.16 2.18 -8.52
C ARG A 218 -2.07 3.18 -8.94
N ALA A 219 -1.93 3.43 -10.25
CA ALA A 219 -0.93 4.36 -10.80
C ALA A 219 -1.22 5.84 -10.44
N ARG A 220 -2.50 6.23 -10.30
CA ARG A 220 -2.90 7.60 -9.93
C ARG A 220 -2.85 7.85 -8.42
N SER A 221 -2.81 6.79 -7.61
CA SER A 221 -2.90 6.83 -6.15
C SER A 221 -1.54 6.80 -5.43
N VAL A 222 -0.54 7.54 -5.93
CA VAL A 222 0.83 7.58 -5.34
C VAL A 222 0.81 8.13 -3.90
N SER A 223 -0.08 9.08 -3.61
CA SER A 223 -0.30 9.70 -2.29
C SER A 223 -1.38 9.01 -1.44
N ALA A 224 -1.95 7.88 -1.88
CA ALA A 224 -3.02 7.22 -1.13
C ALA A 224 -2.50 6.51 0.14
N THR A 225 -3.37 6.43 1.15
CA THR A 225 -3.10 5.75 2.42
C THR A 225 -2.61 4.31 2.19
N LEU A 226 -1.76 3.82 3.10
CA LEU A 226 -1.20 2.46 3.00
C LEU A 226 -2.29 1.38 2.89
N SER A 227 -3.40 1.55 3.61
CA SER A 227 -4.56 0.65 3.57
C SER A 227 -5.20 0.58 2.16
N ASN A 228 -5.45 1.73 1.52
CA ASN A 228 -6.01 1.77 0.16
C ASN A 228 -5.07 1.11 -0.86
N ARG A 229 -3.75 1.34 -0.74
CA ARG A 229 -2.76 0.70 -1.63
C ARG A 229 -2.74 -0.82 -1.49
N TYR A 230 -2.79 -1.32 -0.25
CA TYR A 230 -2.91 -2.75 0.03
C TYR A 230 -4.22 -3.34 -0.52
N GLN A 231 -5.35 -2.65 -0.35
CA GLN A 231 -6.67 -3.09 -0.85
C GLN A 231 -6.70 -3.20 -2.38
N LEU A 232 -6.16 -2.22 -3.09
CA LEU A 232 -6.04 -2.27 -4.56
C LEU A 232 -5.16 -3.43 -5.02
N GLU A 233 -4.04 -3.69 -4.35
CA GLU A 233 -3.17 -4.84 -4.67
C GLU A 233 -3.84 -6.19 -4.37
N ALA A 234 -4.52 -6.30 -3.24
CA ALA A 234 -5.29 -7.48 -2.88
C ALA A 234 -6.42 -7.74 -3.89
N ASN A 235 -7.11 -6.69 -4.34
CA ASN A 235 -8.16 -6.79 -5.35
C ASN A 235 -7.59 -7.20 -6.72
N MET A 236 -6.48 -6.60 -7.16
CA MET A 236 -5.80 -6.99 -8.39
C MET A 236 -5.33 -8.44 -8.39
N ARG A 237 -4.81 -8.94 -7.25
CA ARG A 237 -4.43 -10.35 -7.08
C ARG A 237 -5.64 -11.27 -7.24
N ASN A 238 -6.77 -10.93 -6.62
CA ASN A 238 -8.00 -11.71 -6.72
C ASN A 238 -8.58 -11.70 -8.15
N ILE A 239 -8.56 -10.56 -8.84
CA ILE A 239 -9.00 -10.45 -10.24
C ILE A 239 -8.14 -11.34 -11.15
N ARG A 240 -6.81 -11.35 -10.98
CA ARG A 240 -5.91 -12.25 -11.74
C ARG A 240 -6.23 -13.72 -11.50
N LEU A 241 -6.50 -14.12 -10.26
CA LEU A 241 -6.92 -15.49 -9.97
C LEU A 241 -8.21 -15.86 -10.72
N LEU A 242 -9.17 -14.95 -10.74
CA LEU A 242 -10.44 -15.14 -11.43
C LEU A 242 -10.30 -15.17 -12.96
N GLN A 243 -9.20 -14.67 -13.55
CA GLN A 243 -8.95 -14.81 -15.00
C GLN A 243 -8.83 -16.26 -15.45
N SER A 244 -8.23 -17.11 -14.63
CA SER A 244 -8.12 -18.54 -14.93
C SER A 244 -9.45 -19.24 -14.71
N PHE A 245 -10.13 -18.93 -13.60
CA PHE A 245 -11.46 -19.45 -13.33
C PHE A 245 -12.46 -19.12 -14.46
N THR A 246 -12.60 -17.84 -14.81
CA THR A 246 -13.53 -17.39 -15.87
C THR A 246 -13.19 -17.95 -17.25
N LEU A 247 -11.93 -18.29 -17.53
CA LEU A 247 -11.57 -18.97 -18.77
C LEU A 247 -12.00 -20.44 -18.76
N CYS A 248 -11.71 -21.15 -17.68
CA CYS A 248 -12.08 -22.56 -17.54
C CYS A 248 -13.60 -22.75 -17.55
N ASP A 249 -14.32 -21.89 -16.83
CA ASP A 249 -15.78 -21.92 -16.73
C ASP A 249 -16.44 -21.54 -18.08
N LEU A 250 -15.89 -20.55 -18.80
CA LEU A 250 -16.36 -20.22 -20.16
C LEU A 250 -16.19 -21.40 -21.12
N ILE A 251 -15.02 -22.05 -21.13
CA ILE A 251 -14.77 -23.22 -21.99
C ILE A 251 -15.77 -24.34 -21.64
N PHE A 252 -15.93 -24.63 -20.35
CA PHE A 252 -16.88 -25.64 -19.88
C PHE A 252 -18.31 -25.34 -20.34
N VAL A 253 -18.84 -24.16 -20.01
CA VAL A 253 -20.21 -23.77 -20.33
C VAL A 253 -20.44 -23.72 -21.84
N PHE A 254 -19.51 -23.10 -22.58
CA PHE A 254 -19.59 -23.01 -24.03
C PHE A 254 -19.63 -24.39 -24.67
N THR A 255 -18.72 -25.29 -24.27
CA THR A 255 -18.68 -26.65 -24.82
C THR A 255 -19.92 -27.46 -24.40
N CYS A 256 -20.31 -27.41 -23.13
CA CYS A 256 -21.47 -28.16 -22.62
C CYS A 256 -22.76 -27.76 -23.34
N PHE A 257 -23.05 -26.45 -23.43
CA PHE A 257 -24.31 -25.97 -24.01
C PHE A 257 -24.31 -25.96 -25.54
N THR A 258 -23.17 -25.72 -26.19
CA THR A 258 -23.09 -25.83 -27.66
C THR A 258 -23.26 -27.26 -28.15
N LEU A 259 -22.76 -28.26 -27.40
CA LEU A 259 -22.98 -29.67 -27.71
C LEU A 259 -24.38 -30.16 -27.30
N SER A 260 -25.04 -29.47 -26.35
CA SER A 260 -26.40 -29.79 -25.88
C SER A 260 -27.45 -29.53 -26.96
N ALA A 261 -27.35 -28.38 -27.62
CA ALA A 261 -28.27 -27.95 -28.66
C ALA A 261 -28.53 -28.98 -29.78
N PRO A 262 -27.52 -29.56 -30.46
CA PRO A 262 -27.76 -30.57 -31.50
C PRO A 262 -28.32 -31.88 -30.95
N VAL A 263 -27.92 -32.31 -29.74
CA VAL A 263 -28.45 -33.54 -29.12
C VAL A 263 -29.95 -33.41 -28.85
N HIS A 264 -30.40 -32.25 -28.39
CA HIS A 264 -31.83 -31.99 -28.19
C HIS A 264 -32.59 -31.77 -29.49
N TYR A 265 -31.99 -31.07 -30.46
CA TYR A 265 -32.61 -30.81 -31.77
C TYR A 265 -32.88 -32.11 -32.55
N TYR A 266 -31.92 -33.03 -32.60
CA TYR A 266 -32.04 -34.32 -33.30
C TYR A 266 -32.62 -35.43 -32.43
N SER A 267 -33.20 -35.11 -31.27
CA SER A 267 -33.65 -36.10 -30.28
C SER A 267 -34.75 -37.05 -30.81
N SER A 268 -35.57 -36.61 -31.76
CA SER A 268 -36.61 -37.43 -32.40
C SER A 268 -36.06 -38.45 -33.41
N GLU A 269 -34.86 -38.23 -33.94
CA GLU A 269 -34.21 -39.09 -34.94
C GLU A 269 -33.30 -40.16 -34.31
N MET A 270 -33.07 -40.08 -33.00
CA MET A 270 -32.18 -40.97 -32.26
C MET A 270 -32.94 -42.08 -31.55
N GLU A 271 -32.34 -43.28 -31.51
CA GLU A 271 -32.80 -44.32 -30.58
C GLU A 271 -32.71 -43.81 -29.13
N ARG A 272 -33.73 -44.12 -28.32
CA ARG A 272 -33.83 -43.67 -26.92
C ARG A 272 -32.57 -43.94 -26.08
N PRO A 273 -31.97 -45.14 -26.05
CA PRO A 273 -30.74 -45.38 -25.30
C PRO A 273 -29.57 -44.50 -25.77
N THR A 274 -29.45 -44.26 -27.07
CA THR A 274 -28.41 -43.41 -27.66
C THR A 274 -28.59 -41.95 -27.28
N TYR A 275 -29.83 -41.44 -27.34
CA TYR A 275 -30.16 -40.10 -26.88
C TYR A 275 -29.81 -39.90 -25.39
N HIS A 276 -30.23 -40.83 -24.52
CA HIS A 276 -29.93 -40.75 -23.08
C HIS A 276 -28.42 -40.78 -22.80
N ALA A 277 -27.68 -41.64 -23.50
CA ALA A 277 -26.23 -41.71 -23.37
C ALA A 277 -25.56 -40.40 -23.83
N LEU A 278 -25.98 -39.82 -24.96
CA LEU A 278 -25.43 -38.56 -25.47
C LEU A 278 -25.73 -37.37 -24.54
N VAL A 279 -26.93 -37.30 -23.95
CA VAL A 279 -27.27 -36.28 -22.94
C VAL A 279 -26.31 -36.36 -21.74
N GLU A 280 -25.98 -37.56 -21.28
CA GLU A 280 -25.03 -37.76 -20.18
C GLU A 280 -23.58 -37.47 -20.57
N VAL A 281 -23.18 -37.75 -21.82
CA VAL A 281 -21.86 -37.42 -22.36
C VAL A 281 -21.68 -35.90 -22.47
N VAL A 282 -22.67 -35.20 -23.00
CA VAL A 282 -22.62 -33.75 -23.21
C VAL A 282 -22.70 -33.00 -21.88
N ASN A 283 -23.43 -33.53 -20.90
CA ASN A 283 -23.50 -32.93 -19.57
C ASN A 283 -22.36 -33.44 -18.67
N PHE A 284 -21.11 -33.10 -19.02
CA PHE A 284 -19.89 -33.58 -18.35
C PHE A 284 -19.48 -32.75 -17.11
N VAL A 285 -20.44 -32.22 -16.35
CA VAL A 285 -20.20 -31.46 -15.10
C VAL A 285 -19.31 -32.21 -14.07
N PRO A 286 -19.42 -33.55 -13.88
CA PRO A 286 -18.53 -34.27 -12.97
C PRO A 286 -17.07 -34.16 -13.39
N LEU A 287 -16.79 -34.25 -14.70
CA LEU A 287 -15.44 -34.08 -15.23
C LEU A 287 -14.94 -32.64 -15.00
N TYR A 288 -15.79 -31.63 -15.24
CA TYR A 288 -15.46 -30.23 -14.93
C TYR A 288 -15.14 -30.04 -13.44
N SER A 289 -15.90 -30.68 -12.55
CA SER A 289 -15.73 -30.60 -11.09
C SER A 289 -14.39 -31.18 -10.60
N VAL A 290 -13.73 -32.03 -11.40
CA VAL A 290 -12.38 -32.54 -11.15
C VAL A 290 -11.32 -31.66 -11.81
N VAL A 291 -11.53 -31.29 -13.08
CA VAL A 291 -10.57 -30.55 -13.89
C VAL A 291 -10.37 -29.11 -13.40
N MET A 292 -11.45 -28.41 -13.03
CA MET A 292 -11.40 -27.01 -12.61
C MET A 292 -10.50 -26.79 -11.38
N PRO A 293 -10.65 -27.56 -10.27
CA PRO A 293 -9.78 -27.39 -9.11
C PRO A 293 -8.31 -27.67 -9.42
N LEU A 294 -8.02 -28.71 -10.23
CA LEU A 294 -6.67 -29.05 -10.65
C LEU A 294 -6.05 -27.95 -11.51
N TYR A 295 -6.80 -27.44 -12.48
CA TYR A 295 -6.37 -26.34 -13.34
C TYR A 295 -6.07 -25.07 -12.52
N LEU A 296 -6.96 -24.71 -11.59
CA LEU A 296 -6.71 -23.57 -10.71
C LEU A 296 -5.49 -23.78 -9.82
N TRP A 297 -5.26 -24.98 -9.29
CA TRP A 297 -4.08 -25.30 -8.50
C TRP A 297 -2.79 -25.17 -9.31
N VAL A 298 -2.73 -25.74 -10.51
CA VAL A 298 -1.56 -25.61 -11.42
C VAL A 298 -1.30 -24.15 -11.75
N PHE A 299 -2.35 -23.40 -12.10
CA PHE A 299 -2.20 -21.98 -12.43
C PHE A 299 -1.72 -21.16 -11.23
N GLN A 300 -2.28 -21.40 -10.04
CA GLN A 300 -1.85 -20.76 -8.80
C GLN A 300 -0.40 -21.10 -8.46
N LYS A 301 0.01 -22.36 -8.62
CA LYS A 301 1.39 -22.81 -8.40
C LYS A 301 2.34 -22.10 -9.35
N LYS A 302 2.06 -22.12 -10.66
CA LYS A 302 2.86 -21.41 -11.68
C LYS A 302 2.98 -19.92 -11.38
N HIS A 303 1.88 -19.27 -10.98
CA HIS A 303 1.91 -17.85 -10.63
C HIS A 303 2.72 -17.57 -9.37
N ARG A 304 2.61 -18.42 -8.34
CA ARG A 304 3.41 -18.35 -7.12
C ARG A 304 4.89 -18.52 -7.44
N ASP A 305 5.24 -19.55 -8.19
CA ASP A 305 6.63 -19.82 -8.59
C ASP A 305 7.19 -18.67 -9.42
N THR A 306 6.40 -18.09 -10.34
CA THR A 306 6.81 -16.91 -11.10
C THR A 306 7.06 -15.71 -10.18
N VAL A 307 6.17 -15.42 -9.23
CA VAL A 307 6.34 -14.30 -8.28
C VAL A 307 7.54 -14.54 -7.37
N THR A 308 7.69 -15.75 -6.84
CA THR A 308 8.81 -16.15 -5.98
C THR A 308 10.13 -16.09 -6.74
N ASN A 309 10.18 -16.58 -7.99
CA ASN A 309 11.37 -16.48 -8.84
C ASN A 309 11.65 -15.04 -9.29
N THR A 310 10.63 -14.23 -9.54
CA THR A 310 10.82 -12.79 -9.84
C THR A 310 11.33 -12.05 -8.61
N LEU A 311 10.80 -12.36 -7.43
CA LEU A 311 11.24 -11.80 -6.17
C LEU A 311 12.67 -12.25 -5.85
N HIS A 312 12.99 -13.53 -6.01
CA HIS A 312 14.34 -14.06 -5.87
C HIS A 312 15.28 -13.46 -6.90
N ALA A 313 14.88 -13.35 -8.17
CA ALA A 313 15.69 -12.72 -9.21
C ALA A 313 15.91 -11.23 -8.91
N SER A 314 14.91 -10.51 -8.41
CA SER A 314 15.05 -9.12 -7.94
C SER A 314 15.92 -9.01 -6.70
N LEU A 315 15.86 -9.99 -5.79
CA LEU A 315 16.70 -10.07 -4.60
C LEU A 315 18.14 -10.45 -4.97
N THR A 316 18.38 -11.35 -5.92
CA THR A 316 19.72 -11.77 -6.36
C THR A 316 20.36 -10.75 -7.28
N THR A 317 19.64 -10.15 -8.25
CA THR A 317 20.17 -8.98 -8.99
C THR A 317 20.44 -7.81 -8.07
N SER A 318 19.60 -7.58 -7.05
CA SER A 318 19.91 -6.59 -6.01
C SER A 318 21.11 -6.99 -5.16
N SER A 319 21.30 -8.27 -4.84
CA SER A 319 22.40 -8.74 -3.97
C SER A 319 23.74 -8.76 -4.70
N ASP A 320 23.81 -9.21 -5.95
CA ASP A 320 25.04 -9.24 -6.75
C ASP A 320 25.48 -7.83 -7.15
N HIS A 321 24.52 -6.95 -7.48
CA HIS A 321 24.79 -5.50 -7.63
C HIS A 321 25.26 -4.88 -6.31
N TYR A 322 24.64 -5.24 -5.19
CA TYR A 322 25.02 -4.75 -3.86
C TYR A 322 26.41 -5.24 -3.44
N PHE A 323 26.78 -6.50 -3.71
CA PHE A 323 28.13 -7.03 -3.42
C PHE A 323 29.21 -6.41 -4.32
N ASN A 324 28.91 -6.12 -5.58
CA ASN A 324 29.84 -5.39 -6.45
C ASN A 324 29.96 -3.91 -6.04
N VAL A 325 28.87 -3.26 -5.57
CA VAL A 325 28.89 -1.92 -4.97
C VAL A 325 29.67 -1.91 -3.64
N LEU A 326 29.60 -2.98 -2.84
CA LEU A 326 30.37 -3.12 -1.59
C LEU A 326 31.87 -3.27 -1.84
N ASN A 327 32.27 -3.91 -2.95
CA ASN A 327 33.68 -4.12 -3.29
C ASN A 327 34.36 -2.87 -3.89
N GLN A 328 33.60 -1.88 -4.39
CA GLN A 328 34.13 -0.57 -4.78
C GLN A 328 33.94 0.45 -3.66
N GLN A 329 35.05 0.84 -3.01
CA GLN A 329 35.04 1.88 -1.99
C GLN A 329 34.80 3.26 -2.63
N LEU A 330 33.53 3.62 -2.81
CA LEU A 330 33.14 4.93 -3.34
C LEU A 330 33.51 6.05 -2.37
N SER A 331 33.87 7.20 -2.95
CA SER A 331 34.32 8.38 -2.22
C SER A 331 33.25 9.47 -2.23
N ILE A 332 32.85 9.92 -1.04
CA ILE A 332 31.80 10.92 -0.82
C ILE A 332 32.43 12.16 -0.19
N ALA A 333 32.29 13.31 -0.84
CA ALA A 333 32.63 14.60 -0.26
C ALA A 333 31.37 15.29 0.25
N ILE A 334 31.44 15.88 1.45
CA ILE A 334 30.36 16.70 2.01
C ILE A 334 30.95 18.08 2.29
N VAL A 335 30.39 19.15 1.73
CA VAL A 335 30.91 20.51 1.89
C VAL A 335 30.09 21.25 2.94
N GLY A 336 30.69 21.52 4.09
CA GLY A 336 30.11 22.21 5.25
C GLY A 336 30.14 21.34 6.51
N GLU A 337 30.71 21.85 7.61
CA GLU A 337 30.71 21.16 8.92
C GLU A 337 29.62 21.67 9.90
N GLY A 338 28.68 22.48 9.41
CA GLY A 338 27.53 22.92 10.20
C GLY A 338 26.59 21.77 10.56
N VAL A 339 25.50 22.09 11.27
CA VAL A 339 24.51 21.09 11.71
C VAL A 339 23.97 20.23 10.57
N ILE A 340 23.79 20.83 9.38
CA ILE A 340 23.31 20.14 8.19
C ILE A 340 24.35 19.14 7.69
N GLY A 341 25.58 19.60 7.44
CA GLY A 341 26.64 18.72 6.93
C GLY A 341 27.04 17.61 7.90
N CYS A 342 27.11 17.91 9.20
CA CYS A 342 27.37 16.88 10.22
C CYS A 342 26.22 15.86 10.35
N SER A 343 24.95 16.31 10.29
CA SER A 343 23.80 15.38 10.31
C SER A 343 23.81 14.48 9.07
N THR A 344 24.07 15.04 7.89
CA THR A 344 24.16 14.29 6.64
C THR A 344 25.34 13.33 6.62
N ALA A 345 26.52 13.76 7.10
CA ALA A 345 27.68 12.89 7.21
C ALA A 345 27.42 11.69 8.13
N LEU A 346 26.79 11.92 9.29
CA LEU A 346 26.46 10.86 10.22
C LEU A 346 25.46 9.88 9.62
N GLN A 347 24.39 10.38 9.02
CA GLN A 347 23.35 9.56 8.40
C GLN A 347 23.90 8.75 7.23
N VAL A 348 24.74 9.35 6.37
CA VAL A 348 25.43 8.64 5.28
C VAL A 348 26.35 7.56 5.84
N ALA A 349 27.15 7.86 6.86
CA ALA A 349 28.07 6.89 7.46
C ALA A 349 27.35 5.71 8.14
N GLN A 350 26.17 5.94 8.74
CA GLN A 350 25.34 4.87 9.31
C GLN A 350 24.79 3.93 8.24
N GLU A 351 24.44 4.47 7.08
CA GLU A 351 23.71 3.76 6.04
C GLU A 351 24.60 3.21 4.92
N LEU A 352 25.81 3.76 4.76
CA LEU A 352 26.81 3.38 3.76
C LEU A 352 28.18 3.21 4.44
N PRO A 353 28.34 2.21 5.31
CA PRO A 353 29.54 2.06 6.16
C PRO A 353 30.83 1.79 5.38
N ASN A 354 30.73 1.34 4.13
CA ASN A 354 31.89 1.02 3.28
C ASN A 354 32.32 2.18 2.36
N CYS A 355 31.67 3.34 2.41
CA CYS A 355 32.08 4.50 1.64
C CYS A 355 33.14 5.32 2.39
N LYS A 356 34.12 5.87 1.66
CA LYS A 356 35.07 6.84 2.22
C LYS A 356 34.41 8.22 2.23
N ILE A 357 34.15 8.76 3.42
CA ILE A 357 33.43 10.04 3.58
C ILE A 357 34.39 11.11 4.09
N THR A 358 34.47 12.24 3.39
CA THR A 358 35.25 13.41 3.81
C THR A 358 34.35 14.64 3.89
N VAL A 359 34.34 15.31 5.04
CA VAL A 359 33.68 16.60 5.25
C VAL A 359 34.69 17.74 5.08
N PHE A 360 34.40 18.66 4.16
CA PHE A 360 35.21 19.83 3.86
C PHE A 360 34.63 21.08 4.52
N TYR A 361 35.48 21.93 5.08
CA TYR A 361 35.07 23.19 5.71
C TYR A 361 36.15 24.27 5.55
N ASP A 362 35.74 25.54 5.51
CA ASP A 362 36.62 26.65 5.16
C ASP A 362 37.03 27.54 6.35
N ARG A 363 36.37 27.40 7.49
CA ARG A 363 36.58 28.24 8.68
C ARG A 363 36.39 27.44 9.97
N PRO A 364 36.97 27.88 11.10
CA PRO A 364 36.73 27.26 12.41
C PRO A 364 35.24 27.18 12.74
N PHE A 365 34.83 26.11 13.42
CA PHE A 365 33.43 25.84 13.77
C PHE A 365 32.78 27.01 14.51
N GLU A 366 33.52 27.69 15.39
CA GLU A 366 33.07 28.84 16.19
C GLU A 366 32.61 30.03 15.33
N LYS A 367 33.10 30.11 14.08
CA LYS A 367 32.72 31.14 13.10
C LYS A 367 31.57 30.71 12.20
N THR A 368 30.98 29.55 12.42
CA THR A 368 29.83 29.05 11.63
C THR A 368 28.51 29.49 12.25
N CYS A 369 27.46 29.60 11.43
CA CYS A 369 26.10 29.86 11.93
C CYS A 369 25.63 28.77 12.91
N SER A 370 26.12 27.54 12.77
CA SER A 370 25.76 26.41 13.63
C SER A 370 26.44 26.43 15.00
N PHE A 371 27.40 27.31 15.25
CA PHE A 371 27.90 27.57 16.60
C PHE A 371 26.87 28.30 17.49
N GLY A 372 25.81 28.86 16.88
CA GLY A 372 24.80 29.66 17.56
C GLY A 372 24.29 29.04 18.87
N PRO A 373 24.03 29.88 19.89
CA PRO A 373 24.01 29.43 21.28
C PRO A 373 22.80 28.56 21.66
N ALA A 374 21.66 28.65 20.96
CA ALA A 374 20.52 27.75 21.17
C ALA A 374 19.55 27.75 19.97
N GLY A 375 18.99 26.57 19.66
CA GLY A 375 17.84 26.41 18.76
C GLY A 375 16.72 25.66 19.47
N LEU A 376 15.58 26.32 19.68
CA LEU A 376 14.35 25.65 20.12
C LEU A 376 13.71 24.95 18.92
N PHE A 377 13.28 23.70 19.11
CA PHE A 377 12.51 22.99 18.10
C PHE A 377 11.17 23.70 17.85
N ARG A 378 11.04 24.24 16.64
CA ARG A 378 9.84 24.90 16.11
C ARG A 378 9.86 24.79 14.60
N ILE A 379 8.74 24.43 13.99
CA ILE A 379 8.61 24.32 12.54
C ILE A 379 7.91 25.57 12.01
N ASP A 380 8.62 26.37 11.22
CA ASP A 380 8.14 27.66 10.72
C ASP A 380 7.18 27.55 9.54
N ASP A 381 7.37 26.51 8.74
CA ASP A 381 6.61 26.24 7.53
C ASP A 381 6.05 24.82 7.60
N GLU A 382 4.72 24.71 7.53
CA GLU A 382 3.98 23.45 7.59
C GLU A 382 4.44 22.45 6.52
N ALA A 383 4.96 22.92 5.38
CA ALA A 383 5.51 22.05 4.33
C ALA A 383 6.74 21.24 4.79
N ASN A 384 7.44 21.70 5.84
CA ASN A 384 8.62 21.01 6.39
C ASN A 384 8.29 20.11 7.59
N ARG A 385 6.99 19.91 7.87
CA ARG A 385 6.51 19.14 9.01
C ARG A 385 7.14 17.74 9.10
N ASP A 386 7.22 17.02 7.99
CA ASP A 386 7.73 15.64 7.98
C ASP A 386 9.23 15.59 8.36
N TYR A 387 10.04 16.54 7.89
CA TYR A 387 11.44 16.66 8.30
C TYR A 387 11.58 16.99 9.79
N GLY A 388 10.71 17.86 10.30
CA GLY A 388 10.69 18.18 11.73
C GLY A 388 10.32 16.97 12.57
N LYS A 389 9.33 16.17 12.14
CA LYS A 389 8.92 14.95 12.86
C LYS A 389 10.07 13.95 13.03
N GLU A 390 10.83 13.69 11.97
CA GLU A 390 12.00 12.81 12.02
C GLU A 390 13.10 13.38 12.93
N THR A 391 13.31 14.70 12.88
CA THR A 391 14.30 15.35 13.75
C THR A 391 13.88 15.33 15.23
N PHE A 392 12.59 15.49 15.50
CA PHE A 392 12.07 15.38 16.86
C PHE A 392 12.25 13.96 17.42
N ALA A 393 12.00 12.94 16.60
CA ALA A 393 12.24 11.54 16.97
C ALA A 393 13.73 11.27 17.26
N TRP A 394 14.63 11.86 16.47
CA TRP A 394 16.07 11.80 16.71
C TRP A 394 16.47 12.47 18.02
N PHE A 395 15.98 13.68 18.31
CA PHE A 395 16.24 14.33 19.60
C PHE A 395 15.66 13.52 20.77
N ALA A 396 14.49 12.92 20.62
CA ALA A 396 13.92 12.02 21.62
C ALA A 396 14.74 10.74 21.80
N HIS A 397 15.42 10.25 20.76
CA HIS A 397 16.37 9.14 20.86
C HIS A 397 17.61 9.56 21.65
N LEU A 398 18.26 10.67 21.28
CA LEU A 398 19.43 11.19 21.99
C LEU A 398 19.12 11.47 23.47
N HIS A 399 18.00 12.11 23.76
CA HIS A 399 17.59 12.40 25.13
C HIS A 399 17.41 11.14 26.00
N ARG A 400 17.06 10.00 25.40
CA ARG A 400 16.87 8.72 26.12
C ARG A 400 18.14 7.88 26.23
N THR A 401 19.12 8.12 25.37
CA THR A 401 20.27 7.22 25.20
C THR A 401 21.60 7.86 25.57
N GLU A 402 21.68 9.19 25.53
CA GLU A 402 22.89 9.96 25.73
C GLU A 402 22.74 10.93 26.90
N LYS A 403 23.87 11.38 27.44
CA LYS A 403 23.87 12.45 28.44
C LYS A 403 23.57 13.79 27.78
N GLY A 404 22.62 14.55 28.35
CA GLY A 404 22.19 15.85 27.80
C GLY A 404 23.30 16.91 27.77
N ASP A 405 24.23 16.88 28.74
CA ASP A 405 25.39 17.78 28.79
C ASP A 405 26.41 17.50 27.67
N ALA A 406 26.50 16.24 27.22
CA ALA A 406 27.34 15.81 26.11
C ALA A 406 26.72 16.16 24.74
N THR A 407 25.42 15.92 24.56
CA THR A 407 24.73 16.19 23.28
C THR A 407 24.30 17.64 23.12
N GLY A 408 24.14 18.38 24.22
CA GLY A 408 23.51 19.70 24.21
C GLY A 408 22.02 19.70 23.85
N VAL A 409 21.39 18.52 23.75
CA VAL A 409 19.96 18.35 23.50
C VAL A 409 19.23 18.16 24.81
N LYS A 410 18.22 18.98 25.07
CA LYS A 410 17.43 18.91 26.30
C LYS A 410 15.97 19.19 26.07
N LEU A 411 15.14 18.60 26.91
CA LEU A 411 13.72 18.85 26.93
C LEU A 411 13.44 20.14 27.72
N VAL A 412 12.64 21.04 27.14
CA VAL A 412 12.26 22.32 27.75
C VAL A 412 10.80 22.62 27.45
N SER A 413 10.07 23.03 28.49
CA SER A 413 8.68 23.48 28.39
C SER A 413 8.63 24.99 28.26
N GLY A 414 7.56 25.53 27.68
CA GLY A 414 7.46 26.97 27.52
C GLY A 414 6.27 27.43 26.72
N HIS A 415 6.30 28.70 26.33
CA HIS A 415 5.13 29.42 25.87
C HIS A 415 5.41 30.26 24.62
N ILE A 416 4.39 30.39 23.76
CA ILE A 416 4.38 31.36 22.66
C ILE A 416 3.13 32.20 22.74
N GLN A 417 3.32 33.51 22.90
CA GLN A 417 2.28 34.53 22.96
C GLN A 417 2.16 35.25 21.62
N SER A 418 0.93 35.51 21.16
CA SER A 418 0.66 36.37 20.01
C SER A 418 -0.73 36.96 20.07
N ASP A 419 -0.91 38.15 19.52
CA ASP A 419 -2.24 38.73 19.31
C ASP A 419 -2.96 38.12 18.10
N SER A 420 -2.22 37.38 17.26
CA SER A 420 -2.77 36.65 16.11
C SER A 420 -3.00 35.18 16.45
N LYS A 421 -4.27 34.80 16.62
CA LYS A 421 -4.64 33.39 16.85
C LYS A 421 -4.22 32.48 15.70
N GLU A 422 -4.39 32.93 14.45
CA GLU A 422 -4.04 32.16 13.25
C GLU A 422 -2.55 31.76 13.24
N ARG A 423 -1.64 32.65 13.66
CA ARG A 423 -0.22 32.31 13.74
C ARG A 423 0.06 31.19 14.74
N LEU A 424 -0.70 31.11 15.83
CA LEU A 424 -0.58 30.03 16.82
C LEU A 424 -1.24 28.74 16.32
N GLU A 425 -2.38 28.83 15.63
CA GLU A 425 -3.05 27.69 14.98
C GLU A 425 -2.18 27.09 13.86
N GLN A 426 -1.42 27.92 13.13
CA GLN A 426 -0.40 27.46 12.19
C GLN A 426 0.67 26.61 12.89
N GLN A 427 1.12 27.00 14.10
CA GLN A 427 2.05 26.19 14.88
C GLN A 427 1.43 24.85 15.30
N GLN A 428 0.15 24.86 15.68
CA GLN A 428 -0.58 23.65 16.03
C GLN A 428 -0.64 22.68 14.84
N ARG A 429 -0.92 23.17 13.63
CA ARG A 429 -0.90 22.35 12.40
C ARG A 429 0.51 21.86 12.06
N ALA A 430 1.50 22.73 12.23
CA ALA A 430 2.89 22.42 11.89
C ALA A 430 3.50 21.34 12.80
N TYR A 431 3.27 21.39 14.12
CA TYR A 431 3.93 20.48 15.06
C TYR A 431 3.18 20.19 16.36
N GLY A 432 1.92 20.61 16.51
CA GLY A 432 1.17 20.46 17.76
C GLY A 432 0.98 19.00 18.20
N ASP A 433 0.93 18.05 17.27
CA ASP A 433 0.87 16.61 17.52
C ASP A 433 2.26 15.92 17.54
N ILE A 434 3.34 16.68 17.29
CA ILE A 434 4.73 16.19 17.32
C ILE A 434 5.34 16.48 18.70
N VAL A 435 5.16 17.70 19.20
CA VAL A 435 5.70 18.13 20.49
C VAL A 435 4.79 17.67 21.64
N TYR A 436 5.31 17.69 22.86
CA TYR A 436 4.54 17.25 24.02
C TYR A 436 3.70 18.39 24.60
N ASN A 437 2.53 18.04 25.17
CA ASN A 437 1.67 18.96 25.93
C ASN A 437 1.29 20.25 25.18
N PHE A 438 1.11 20.19 23.85
CA PHE A 438 0.66 21.35 23.08
C PHE A 438 -0.79 21.69 23.43
N ARG A 439 -1.02 22.91 23.93
CA ARG A 439 -2.36 23.42 24.22
C ARG A 439 -2.39 24.95 24.21
N PHE A 440 -3.57 25.52 24.03
CA PHE A 440 -3.81 26.92 24.36
C PHE A 440 -3.89 27.09 25.88
N LEU A 441 -3.34 28.18 26.39
CA LEU A 441 -3.50 28.57 27.79
C LEU A 441 -4.86 29.23 28.03
N GLU A 442 -5.39 29.07 29.23
CA GLU A 442 -6.57 29.78 29.70
C GLU A 442 -6.25 31.23 30.08
N ASN A 443 -7.26 32.11 30.06
CA ASN A 443 -7.09 33.53 30.39
C ASN A 443 -6.45 33.77 31.76
N ARG A 444 -6.79 32.92 32.75
CA ARG A 444 -6.17 32.96 34.08
C ARG A 444 -4.68 32.67 34.01
N GLU A 445 -4.28 31.59 33.34
CA GLU A 445 -2.87 31.21 33.18
C GLU A 445 -2.08 32.31 32.46
N ILE A 446 -2.69 32.92 31.44
CA ILE A 446 -2.08 34.03 30.69
C ILE A 446 -1.84 35.24 31.59
N ALA A 447 -2.83 35.63 32.41
CA ALA A 447 -2.72 36.76 33.33
C ALA A 447 -1.72 36.51 34.47
N ASP A 448 -1.66 35.26 34.98
CA ASP A 448 -0.76 34.89 36.07
C ASP A 448 0.71 34.78 35.61
N LEU A 449 0.96 34.35 34.36
CA LEU A 449 2.30 34.11 33.84
C LEU A 449 2.98 35.34 33.23
N PHE A 450 2.21 36.29 32.68
CA PHE A 450 2.77 37.39 31.91
C PHE A 450 2.26 38.75 32.41
N PRO A 451 3.16 39.73 32.63
CA PRO A 451 2.77 41.05 33.10
C PRO A 451 2.00 41.85 32.05
N ASN A 452 2.37 41.69 30.77
CA ASN A 452 1.76 42.35 29.62
C ASN A 452 1.45 41.31 28.53
N PRO A 453 0.44 40.44 28.77
CA PRO A 453 0.14 39.31 27.91
C PRO A 453 -0.41 39.73 26.55
N SER A 454 -0.10 38.93 25.53
CA SER A 454 -0.88 38.97 24.28
C SER A 454 -2.22 38.25 24.45
N LYS A 455 -3.16 38.48 23.53
CA LYS A 455 -4.52 37.89 23.58
C LYS A 455 -4.55 36.37 23.63
N TYR A 456 -3.60 35.70 22.95
CA TYR A 456 -3.55 34.25 22.86
C TYR A 456 -2.17 33.74 23.23
N CYS A 457 -2.13 32.57 23.86
CA CYS A 457 -0.90 31.90 24.22
C CYS A 457 -1.04 30.39 24.04
N VAL A 458 0.01 29.75 23.53
CA VAL A 458 0.15 28.29 23.53
C VAL A 458 1.28 27.87 24.47
N HIS A 459 1.10 26.73 25.11
CA HIS A 459 2.11 26.03 25.88
C HIS A 459 2.46 24.72 25.20
N TYR A 460 3.74 24.36 25.23
CA TYR A 460 4.20 23.04 24.83
C TYR A 460 5.58 22.73 25.43
N THR A 461 5.99 21.47 25.27
CA THR A 461 7.29 20.94 25.67
C THR A 461 7.99 20.33 24.46
N ALA A 462 9.20 20.80 24.17
CA ALA A 462 9.98 20.37 23.01
C ALA A 462 11.47 20.30 23.34
N PHE A 463 12.28 19.90 22.37
CA PHE A 463 13.72 19.89 22.52
C PHE A 463 14.33 21.26 22.18
N ALA A 464 15.35 21.66 22.94
CA ALA A 464 16.27 22.71 22.57
C ALA A 464 17.67 22.10 22.40
N SER A 465 18.41 22.58 21.40
CA SER A 465 19.78 22.13 21.12
C SER A 465 20.76 23.30 21.17
N GLU A 466 21.84 23.16 21.92
CA GLU A 466 22.95 24.11 21.95
C GLU A 466 23.96 23.78 20.84
N GLY A 467 24.13 24.70 19.88
CA GLY A 467 24.94 24.43 18.67
C GLY A 467 26.39 24.08 18.97
N ASN A 468 26.98 24.77 19.95
CA ASN A 468 28.33 24.55 20.46
C ASN A 468 28.55 23.20 21.19
N LYS A 469 27.49 22.40 21.37
CA LYS A 469 27.56 21.04 21.94
C LYS A 469 27.05 19.99 20.96
N TYR A 470 25.89 20.23 20.36
CA TYR A 470 25.24 19.27 19.48
C TYR A 470 26.03 18.98 18.21
N VAL A 471 26.59 20.00 17.55
CA VAL A 471 27.38 19.77 16.33
C VAL A 471 28.71 19.11 16.64
N PRO A 472 29.48 19.50 17.69
CA PRO A 472 30.64 18.72 18.13
C PRO A 472 30.31 17.27 18.48
N TYR A 473 29.17 17.02 19.12
CA TYR A 473 28.69 15.66 19.38
C TYR A 473 28.49 14.88 18.06
N LEU A 474 27.74 15.44 17.09
CA LEU A 474 27.57 14.82 15.77
C LEU A 474 28.92 14.56 15.08
N LYS A 475 29.84 15.53 15.12
CA LYS A 475 31.20 15.40 14.57
C LYS A 475 31.96 14.25 15.23
N SER A 476 31.87 14.09 16.55
CA SER A 476 32.49 12.97 17.26
C SER A 476 31.93 11.61 16.81
N GLN A 477 30.61 11.53 16.62
CA GLN A 477 29.94 10.33 16.11
C GLN A 477 30.37 10.02 14.66
N CYS A 478 30.49 11.04 13.81
CA CYS A 478 31.05 10.90 12.46
C CYS A 478 32.48 10.34 12.50
N CYS A 479 33.35 10.92 13.32
CA CYS A 479 34.73 10.45 13.46
C CYS A 479 34.81 9.00 13.96
N SER A 480 33.95 8.60 14.90
CA SER A 480 33.87 7.21 15.39
C SER A 480 33.50 6.21 14.30
N LYS A 481 32.88 6.68 13.21
CA LYS A 481 32.52 5.89 12.02
C LYS A 481 33.50 6.06 10.86
N GLY A 482 34.67 6.66 11.09
CA GLY A 482 35.73 6.81 10.09
C GLY A 482 35.54 7.98 9.12
N VAL A 483 34.60 8.89 9.37
CA VAL A 483 34.45 10.12 8.57
C VAL A 483 35.64 11.05 8.81
N GLN A 484 36.25 11.54 7.73
CA GLN A 484 37.38 12.46 7.80
C GLN A 484 36.89 13.91 7.72
N PHE A 485 37.52 14.83 8.47
CA PHE A 485 37.25 16.26 8.40
C PHE A 485 38.50 16.97 7.87
N LYS A 486 38.36 17.74 6.79
CA LYS A 486 39.46 18.44 6.12
C LYS A 486 39.16 19.93 6.02
N GLN A 487 39.99 20.75 6.65
CA GLN A 487 39.90 22.20 6.47
C GLN A 487 40.45 22.57 5.09
N GLN A 488 39.56 22.89 4.16
CA GLN A 488 39.86 23.31 2.80
C GLN A 488 38.64 24.09 2.28
N LYS A 489 38.91 25.28 1.73
CA LYS A 489 37.88 26.06 1.05
C LYS A 489 37.60 25.45 -0.31
N VAL A 490 36.34 25.10 -0.55
CA VAL A 490 35.86 24.57 -1.83
C VAL A 490 35.19 25.69 -2.61
N GLU A 491 35.84 26.15 -3.69
CA GLU A 491 35.26 27.21 -4.52
C GLU A 491 34.27 26.65 -5.55
N ASN A 492 34.50 25.41 -6.00
CA ASN A 492 33.65 24.73 -6.97
C ASN A 492 33.69 23.21 -6.77
N TRP A 493 32.55 22.53 -6.86
CA TRP A 493 32.48 21.06 -6.84
C TRP A 493 33.41 20.39 -7.87
N ARG A 494 33.80 21.08 -8.95
CA ARG A 494 34.73 20.56 -9.98
C ARG A 494 36.06 20.14 -9.38
N GLU A 495 36.57 20.85 -8.37
CA GLU A 495 37.85 20.51 -7.73
C GLU A 495 37.77 19.14 -7.05
N LEU A 496 36.66 18.87 -6.36
CA LEU A 496 36.43 17.60 -5.68
C LEU A 496 36.21 16.46 -6.68
N ALA A 497 35.54 16.75 -7.80
CA ALA A 497 35.42 15.78 -8.89
C ALA A 497 36.80 15.40 -9.48
N LYS A 498 37.74 16.37 -9.58
CA LYS A 498 39.14 16.12 -10.00
C LYS A 498 39.92 15.33 -8.96
N GLU A 499 39.70 15.57 -7.68
CA GLU A 499 40.26 14.79 -6.57
C GLU A 499 39.71 13.35 -6.50
N GLY A 500 38.74 13.01 -7.36
CA GLY A 500 38.24 11.65 -7.51
C GLY A 500 36.94 11.36 -6.77
N TYR A 501 36.31 12.35 -6.12
CA TYR A 501 35.04 12.13 -5.43
C TYR A 501 33.88 11.76 -6.38
N ASP A 502 33.14 10.71 -6.04
CA ASP A 502 32.06 10.14 -6.87
C ASP A 502 30.71 10.81 -6.60
N VAL A 503 30.51 11.21 -5.34
CA VAL A 503 29.33 11.94 -4.88
C VAL A 503 29.78 13.13 -4.04
N ILE A 504 29.23 14.31 -4.35
CA ILE A 504 29.49 15.56 -3.64
C ILE A 504 28.18 16.05 -3.05
N VAL A 505 28.11 16.21 -1.74
CA VAL A 505 26.95 16.76 -1.04
C VAL A 505 27.24 18.21 -0.68
N ASN A 506 26.47 19.13 -1.24
CA ASN A 506 26.58 20.55 -0.99
C ASN A 506 25.71 20.94 0.22
N CYS A 507 26.36 21.05 1.39
CA CYS A 507 25.79 21.52 2.65
C CYS A 507 26.36 22.89 3.07
N ALA A 508 26.80 23.72 2.11
CA ALA A 508 27.61 24.92 2.37
C ALA A 508 26.82 26.12 2.94
N GLY A 509 25.55 25.93 3.33
CA GLY A 509 24.74 26.98 3.95
C GLY A 509 24.54 28.18 3.03
N LEU A 510 25.06 29.36 3.43
CA LEU A 510 24.97 30.60 2.65
C LEU A 510 25.72 30.50 1.32
N ASP A 511 26.87 29.82 1.34
CA ASP A 511 27.68 29.59 0.15
C ASP A 511 27.12 28.43 -0.70
N GLY A 512 26.00 27.82 -0.30
CA GLY A 512 25.35 26.70 -0.99
C GLY A 512 24.95 27.04 -2.42
N GLY A 513 24.34 28.22 -2.63
CA GLY A 513 23.96 28.70 -3.96
C GLY A 513 25.16 29.01 -4.85
N LYS A 514 26.16 29.71 -4.28
CA LYS A 514 27.45 29.98 -4.96
C LYS A 514 28.13 28.68 -5.40
N LEU A 515 28.21 27.70 -4.51
CA LEU A 515 28.82 26.40 -4.80
C LEU A 515 28.01 25.60 -5.83
N ALA A 516 26.68 25.74 -5.85
CA ALA A 516 25.84 25.13 -6.87
C ALA A 516 26.08 25.73 -8.26
N GLY A 517 26.31 27.05 -8.31
CA GLY A 517 26.63 27.84 -9.51
C GLY A 517 25.40 28.27 -10.30
N ASP A 518 24.19 28.03 -9.77
CA ASP A 518 22.91 28.21 -10.46
C ASP A 518 21.79 28.75 -9.54
N ASP A 519 22.13 29.22 -8.34
CA ASP A 519 21.14 29.64 -7.34
C ASP A 519 21.56 30.92 -6.61
N ASP A 520 20.87 32.01 -6.92
CA ASP A 520 20.99 33.35 -6.32
C ASP A 520 19.89 33.63 -5.27
N SER A 521 19.04 32.64 -4.97
CA SER A 521 17.91 32.81 -4.04
C SER A 521 18.28 32.65 -2.57
N VAL A 522 19.55 32.40 -2.26
CA VAL A 522 20.07 32.27 -0.90
C VAL A 522 20.49 33.65 -0.38
N TYR A 523 19.97 34.03 0.78
CA TYR A 523 20.26 35.33 1.39
C TYR A 523 20.45 35.20 2.91
N PRO A 524 21.23 36.10 3.55
CA PRO A 524 21.43 36.06 4.98
C PRO A 524 20.26 36.68 5.72
N ILE A 525 19.91 36.09 6.86
CA ILE A 525 19.17 36.77 7.91
C ILE A 525 20.10 36.89 9.11
N ARG A 526 20.65 38.10 9.34
CA ARG A 526 21.48 38.36 10.50
C ARG A 526 20.67 38.17 11.77
N GLY A 527 21.26 37.46 12.72
CA GLY A 527 20.74 37.21 14.04
C GLY A 527 21.70 37.67 15.12
N VAL A 528 21.27 38.55 16.00
CA VAL A 528 22.00 38.93 17.21
C VAL A 528 21.26 38.39 18.43
N VAL A 529 21.99 37.74 19.33
CA VAL A 529 21.48 37.27 20.62
C VAL A 529 22.49 37.56 21.73
N LEU A 530 21.98 37.73 22.95
CA LEU A 530 22.80 37.86 24.14
C LEU A 530 22.61 36.62 25.01
N ASP A 531 23.69 36.16 25.64
CA ASP A 531 23.66 35.11 26.64
C ASP A 531 23.71 35.75 28.03
N VAL A 532 22.75 35.46 28.90
CA VAL A 532 22.62 36.12 30.21
C VAL A 532 22.53 35.14 31.37
N GLU A 533 22.96 35.59 32.54
CA GLU A 533 22.86 34.85 33.80
C GLU A 533 21.43 34.99 34.38
N ALA A 534 20.57 34.02 34.12
CA ALA A 534 19.19 34.00 34.62
C ALA A 534 18.75 32.57 35.00
N HIS A 535 19.41 31.99 36.02
CA HIS A 535 19.20 30.60 36.41
C HIS A 535 17.76 30.26 36.83
N TRP A 536 16.97 31.25 37.26
CA TRP A 536 15.56 31.09 37.62
C TRP A 536 14.65 30.87 36.40
N HIS A 537 15.11 31.21 35.19
CA HIS A 537 14.30 31.16 33.97
C HIS A 537 14.37 29.78 33.32
N LYS A 538 13.41 28.91 33.64
CA LYS A 538 13.40 27.49 33.22
C LYS A 538 12.55 27.19 31.99
N HIS A 539 11.68 28.12 31.60
CA HIS A 539 10.76 27.97 30.48
C HIS A 539 11.21 28.80 29.29
N PHE A 540 11.10 28.28 28.07
CA PHE A 540 11.23 29.16 26.91
C PHE A 540 10.01 30.08 26.82
N ASN A 541 10.19 31.30 26.32
CA ASN A 541 9.09 32.21 26.05
C ASN A 541 9.30 32.89 24.71
N TYR A 542 8.22 33.03 23.94
CA TYR A 542 8.18 33.82 22.71
C TYR A 542 7.04 34.85 22.78
N LYS A 543 7.29 36.05 22.25
CA LYS A 543 6.26 37.04 21.90
C LYS A 543 6.36 37.36 20.41
N ASP A 544 5.28 37.05 19.69
CA ASP A 544 5.12 37.24 18.24
C ASP A 544 6.24 36.64 17.37
N PHE A 545 6.91 35.58 17.85
CA PHE A 545 8.01 34.91 17.16
C PHE A 545 9.26 35.78 16.91
N ILE A 546 9.32 36.96 17.53
CA ILE A 546 10.38 37.97 17.37
C ILE A 546 11.24 38.04 18.63
N THR A 547 10.60 38.12 19.79
CA THR A 547 11.25 38.20 21.11
C THR A 547 11.19 36.83 21.75
N PHE A 548 12.34 36.17 21.97
CA PHE A 548 12.40 34.86 22.58
C PHE A 548 13.49 34.68 23.63
N THR A 549 13.15 33.93 24.67
CA THR A 549 14.08 33.42 25.67
C THR A 549 14.19 31.91 25.51
N ILE A 550 15.41 31.39 25.46
CA ILE A 550 15.65 29.94 25.46
C ILE A 550 16.63 29.63 26.59
N PRO A 551 16.19 28.92 27.64
CA PRO A 551 17.10 28.44 28.67
C PRO A 551 18.16 27.54 28.05
N LYS A 552 19.43 27.76 28.39
CA LYS A 552 20.57 26.86 28.16
C LYS A 552 20.92 26.10 29.44
N GLU A 553 21.92 25.24 29.42
CA GLU A 553 22.37 24.51 30.62
C GLU A 553 22.84 25.46 31.72
N LYS A 554 23.66 26.47 31.36
CA LYS A 554 24.31 27.38 32.32
C LYS A 554 23.79 28.82 32.27
N SER A 555 22.97 29.15 31.30
CA SER A 555 22.60 30.53 30.98
C SER A 555 21.26 30.58 30.25
N VAL A 556 20.83 31.77 29.79
CA VAL A 556 19.62 31.94 28.99
C VAL A 556 19.96 32.79 27.78
N VAL A 557 19.59 32.31 26.60
CA VAL A 557 19.69 33.12 25.38
C VAL A 557 18.49 34.04 25.30
N ILE A 558 18.75 35.33 25.15
CA ILE A 558 17.75 36.34 24.80
C ILE A 558 18.02 36.81 23.37
N GLY A 559 17.04 36.67 22.49
CA GLY A 559 17.19 36.99 21.09
C GLY A 559 15.91 36.93 20.25
N SER A 560 15.85 37.50 19.07
CA SER A 560 16.98 37.99 18.28
C SER A 560 16.62 39.34 17.69
N VAL A 561 17.63 40.13 17.33
CA VAL A 561 17.47 41.05 16.18
C VAL A 561 17.47 40.18 14.92
N LYS A 562 16.52 40.37 14.01
CA LYS A 562 16.43 39.63 12.73
C LYS A 562 16.43 40.63 11.58
N GLN A 563 17.47 40.58 10.76
CA GLN A 563 17.66 41.53 9.66
C GLN A 563 17.98 40.78 8.37
N ASP A 564 17.04 40.83 7.42
CA ASP A 564 17.19 40.22 6.11
C ASP A 564 18.22 40.99 5.27
N ASN A 565 18.99 40.27 4.45
CA ASN A 565 19.99 40.81 3.53
C ASN A 565 21.16 41.58 4.18
N ARG A 566 21.33 41.45 5.50
CA ARG A 566 22.43 42.08 6.26
C ARG A 566 23.59 41.09 6.38
N TRP A 567 24.75 41.46 5.86
CA TRP A 567 25.88 40.54 5.66
C TRP A 567 27.00 40.64 6.70
N ASP A 568 27.21 41.79 7.33
CA ASP A 568 28.27 41.88 8.33
C ASP A 568 27.83 41.22 9.65
N LEU A 569 28.72 41.12 10.63
CA LEU A 569 28.46 40.47 11.92
C LEU A 569 28.50 41.43 13.12
N ASP A 570 28.86 42.70 12.90
CA ASP A 570 29.10 43.68 13.98
C ASP A 570 27.88 43.89 14.87
N ILE A 571 28.03 43.71 16.19
CA ILE A 571 26.98 43.92 17.19
C ILE A 571 27.00 45.37 17.67
N THR A 572 25.92 46.10 17.40
CA THR A 572 25.79 47.53 17.72
C THR A 572 25.12 47.75 19.07
N ASP A 573 25.31 48.94 19.65
CA ASP A 573 24.61 49.32 20.88
C ASP A 573 23.09 49.44 20.69
N ILE A 574 22.66 49.72 19.46
CA ILE A 574 21.24 49.69 19.08
C ILE A 574 20.70 48.26 19.18
N ASP A 575 21.45 47.26 18.69
CA ASP A 575 21.07 45.84 18.82
C ASP A 575 20.95 45.44 20.31
N ARG A 576 21.94 45.83 21.12
CA ARG A 576 21.95 45.53 22.57
C ARG A 576 20.76 46.18 23.27
N LYS A 577 20.54 47.47 23.02
CA LYS A 577 19.45 48.24 23.63
C LYS A 577 18.08 47.67 23.25
N ASP A 578 17.86 47.38 21.97
CA ASP A 578 16.61 46.75 21.50
C ASP A 578 16.34 45.41 22.20
N ILE A 579 17.36 44.55 22.28
CA ILE A 579 17.24 43.27 22.99
C ILE A 579 17.00 43.51 24.49
N LEU A 580 17.69 44.40 25.17
CA LEU A 580 17.48 44.56 26.61
C LEU A 580 16.09 45.15 26.94
N GLU A 581 15.64 46.15 26.16
CA GLU A 581 14.34 46.82 26.38
C GLU A 581 13.15 45.89 26.14
N ARG A 582 13.16 45.11 25.03
CA ARG A 582 12.07 44.16 24.73
C ARG A 582 11.92 43.09 25.80
N TYR A 583 13.01 42.70 26.45
CA TYR A 583 13.03 41.58 27.39
C TYR A 583 12.71 42.02 28.81
N LEU A 584 13.14 43.22 29.18
CA LEU A 584 12.65 43.89 30.38
C LEU A 584 11.12 44.02 30.36
N ALA A 585 10.55 44.37 29.20
CA ALA A 585 9.11 44.45 29.00
C ALA A 585 8.40 43.08 29.02
N LEU A 586 9.08 42.01 28.56
CA LEU A 586 8.56 40.65 28.56
C LEU A 586 8.58 40.03 29.97
N HIS A 587 9.66 40.24 30.73
CA HIS A 587 9.85 39.67 32.05
C HIS A 587 10.63 40.65 32.97
N PRO A 588 9.98 41.32 33.93
CA PRO A 588 10.61 42.33 34.80
C PRO A 588 11.83 41.84 35.59
N ALA A 589 11.90 40.55 35.91
CA ALA A 589 13.08 39.94 36.54
C ALA A 589 14.34 39.91 35.63
N MET A 590 14.22 40.25 34.34
CA MET A 590 15.34 40.50 33.43
C MET A 590 15.84 41.96 33.51
N ARG A 591 15.64 42.65 34.63
CA ARG A 591 16.23 43.97 34.87
C ARG A 591 17.73 43.81 35.06
N GLU A 592 18.49 44.54 34.23
CA GLU A 592 19.96 44.61 34.29
C GLU A 592 20.62 43.22 34.38
N PRO A 593 20.32 42.31 33.44
CA PRO A 593 20.84 40.95 33.53
C PRO A 593 22.35 40.97 33.24
N LYS A 594 23.12 40.19 33.99
CA LYS A 594 24.55 40.02 33.72
C LYS A 594 24.74 39.31 32.38
N ILE A 595 25.31 40.02 31.42
CA ILE A 595 25.65 39.49 30.09
C ILE A 595 26.89 38.61 30.22
N LEU A 596 26.76 37.34 29.82
CA LEU A 596 27.81 36.34 29.81
C LEU A 596 28.51 36.25 28.46
N GLY A 597 27.83 36.65 27.39
CA GLY A 597 28.38 36.67 26.04
C GLY A 597 27.41 37.22 25.02
N GLU A 598 27.92 37.50 23.83
CA GLU A 598 27.16 38.02 22.71
C GLU A 598 27.46 37.19 21.47
N TRP A 599 26.45 36.98 20.63
CA TRP A 599 26.62 36.22 19.40
C TRP A 599 25.86 36.86 18.25
N SER A 600 26.52 36.90 17.10
CA SER A 600 25.97 37.35 15.83
C SER A 600 26.22 36.28 14.76
N GLY A 601 25.22 35.95 13.96
CA GLY A 601 25.37 34.97 12.89
C GLY A 601 24.39 35.18 11.75
N LEU A 602 24.76 34.66 10.58
CA LEU A 602 23.98 34.81 9.35
C LEU A 602 23.25 33.51 9.04
N ARG A 603 21.92 33.54 9.16
CA ARG A 603 21.08 32.37 8.87
C ARG A 603 20.95 32.21 7.35
N PRO A 604 21.21 31.03 6.76
CA PRO A 604 21.16 30.81 5.32
C PRO A 604 19.74 30.64 4.81
N ALA A 605 19.01 31.74 4.63
CA ALA A 605 17.62 31.71 4.22
C ALA A 605 17.47 31.47 2.71
N ARG A 606 16.39 30.78 2.37
CA ARG A 606 15.91 30.52 1.01
C ARG A 606 14.39 30.36 1.09
N LYS A 607 13.67 30.66 0.01
CA LYS A 607 12.20 30.49 -0.03
C LYS A 607 11.74 29.07 0.32
N SER A 608 12.51 28.07 -0.12
CA SER A 608 12.34 26.66 0.24
C SER A 608 13.70 25.99 0.37
N ILE A 609 13.79 24.95 1.19
CA ILE A 609 15.03 24.16 1.34
C ILE A 609 15.32 23.47 0.01
N ARG A 610 16.56 23.55 -0.48
CA ARG A 610 16.97 22.82 -1.70
C ARG A 610 17.54 21.46 -1.30
N ILE A 611 16.81 20.40 -1.63
CA ILE A 611 17.25 19.01 -1.51
C ILE A 611 17.02 18.30 -2.84
N GLU A 612 18.07 18.16 -3.65
CA GLU A 612 17.94 17.57 -4.98
C GLU A 612 19.25 16.95 -5.45
N LYS A 613 19.14 16.07 -6.45
CA LYS A 613 20.26 15.35 -7.04
C LYS A 613 20.46 15.81 -8.47
N GLN A 614 21.71 16.11 -8.84
CA GLN A 614 22.12 16.44 -10.20
C GLN A 614 23.30 15.56 -10.61
N VAL A 615 23.22 14.95 -11.80
CA VAL A 615 24.37 14.26 -12.40
C VAL A 615 25.14 15.26 -13.24
N LYS A 616 26.45 15.36 -13.00
CA LYS A 616 27.32 16.31 -13.70
C LYS A 616 28.52 15.57 -14.28
N ARG A 617 29.15 16.18 -15.29
CA ARG A 617 30.38 15.67 -15.91
C ARG A 617 31.49 16.70 -15.68
N CYS A 618 32.64 16.24 -15.22
CA CYS A 618 33.84 17.04 -15.19
C CYS A 618 34.41 17.07 -16.62
N GLU A 619 34.46 18.24 -17.25
CA GLU A 619 34.95 18.38 -18.63
C GLU A 619 36.43 17.99 -18.75
N GLU A 620 37.23 18.33 -17.75
CA GLU A 620 38.67 18.10 -17.74
C GLU A 620 39.05 16.62 -17.57
N THR A 621 38.37 15.89 -16.66
CA THR A 621 38.65 14.46 -16.43
C THR A 621 37.73 13.54 -17.23
N GLY A 622 36.69 14.08 -17.87
CA GLY A 622 35.62 13.33 -18.49
C GLY A 622 34.72 12.55 -17.52
N LYS A 623 35.05 12.52 -16.21
CA LYS A 623 34.38 11.73 -15.17
C LYS A 623 32.97 12.24 -14.91
N THR A 624 32.02 11.32 -14.86
CA THR A 624 30.66 11.61 -14.39
C THR A 624 30.62 11.43 -12.87
N PHE A 625 30.01 12.37 -12.16
CA PHE A 625 29.86 12.34 -10.72
C PHE A 625 28.51 12.96 -10.34
N THR A 626 28.05 12.74 -9.11
CA THR A 626 26.74 13.24 -8.66
C THR A 626 26.90 14.36 -7.64
N VAL A 627 26.13 15.43 -7.77
CA VAL A 627 25.95 16.47 -6.75
C VAL A 627 24.60 16.31 -6.08
N VAL A 628 24.58 16.30 -4.75
CA VAL A 628 23.34 16.40 -3.95
C VAL A 628 23.35 17.75 -3.25
N HIS A 629 22.41 18.63 -3.59
CA HIS A 629 22.25 19.91 -2.91
C HIS A 629 21.46 19.70 -1.62
N HIS A 630 21.88 20.31 -0.52
CA HIS A 630 21.23 20.20 0.79
C HIS A 630 21.52 21.45 1.65
N TYR A 631 20.85 22.57 1.31
CA TYR A 631 21.05 23.86 1.98
C TYR A 631 19.78 24.74 1.94
N GLY A 632 19.83 25.93 2.56
CA GLY A 632 18.73 26.91 2.54
C GLY A 632 17.77 26.81 3.74
N HIS A 633 18.25 26.34 4.90
CA HIS A 633 17.41 26.06 6.08
C HIS A 633 17.02 27.28 6.92
N GLY A 634 17.52 28.48 6.60
CA GLY A 634 17.28 29.69 7.37
C GLY A 634 17.56 29.49 8.87
N GLY A 635 16.60 29.86 9.71
CA GLY A 635 16.68 29.66 11.17
C GLY A 635 16.32 28.26 11.67
N ASN A 636 15.99 27.32 10.78
CA ASN A 636 15.42 26.01 11.13
C ASN A 636 16.41 24.85 11.01
N GLY A 637 17.71 25.14 10.87
CA GLY A 637 18.75 24.13 10.68
C GLY A 637 18.78 23.04 11.77
N PHE A 638 18.57 23.40 13.03
CA PHE A 638 18.49 22.43 14.12
C PHE A 638 17.16 21.66 14.14
N THR A 639 16.03 22.34 13.89
CA THR A 639 14.70 21.73 13.84
C THR A 639 14.57 20.70 12.73
N LEU A 640 15.19 20.92 11.57
CA LEU A 640 14.98 20.13 10.36
C LEU A 640 16.22 19.34 9.91
N GLY A 641 17.36 19.54 10.57
CA GLY A 641 18.67 19.07 10.09
C GLY A 641 18.73 17.55 9.93
N TRP A 642 18.22 16.79 10.90
CA TRP A 642 18.25 15.33 10.85
C TRP A 642 17.27 14.77 9.81
N GLY A 643 16.01 15.24 9.82
CA GLY A 643 15.00 14.79 8.86
C GLY A 643 15.38 15.12 7.41
N THR A 644 15.95 16.29 7.17
CA THR A 644 16.47 16.63 5.83
C THR A 644 17.73 15.83 5.46
N ALA A 645 18.57 15.46 6.43
CA ALA A 645 19.73 14.56 6.22
C ALA A 645 19.32 13.14 5.80
N ILE A 646 18.20 12.61 6.31
CA ILE A 646 17.64 11.33 5.85
C ILE A 646 17.31 11.40 4.36
N GLU A 647 16.64 12.46 3.91
CA GLU A 647 16.29 12.62 2.49
C GLU A 647 17.53 12.84 1.60
N ALA A 648 18.48 13.66 2.03
CA ALA A 648 19.76 13.83 1.32
C ALA A 648 20.52 12.49 1.22
N THR A 649 20.53 11.68 2.28
CA THR A 649 21.14 10.35 2.28
C THR A 649 20.46 9.40 1.31
N ARG A 650 19.13 9.47 1.18
CA ARG A 650 18.39 8.69 0.16
C ARG A 650 18.85 9.03 -1.25
N LEU A 651 19.09 10.31 -1.54
CA LEU A 651 19.63 10.76 -2.82
C LEU A 651 21.06 10.26 -3.04
N VAL A 652 21.92 10.35 -2.02
CA VAL A 652 23.29 9.81 -2.04
C VAL A 652 23.30 8.30 -2.31
N LYS A 653 22.47 7.51 -1.62
CA LYS A 653 22.30 6.07 -1.88
C LYS A 653 21.93 5.79 -3.33
N SER A 654 20.96 6.54 -3.86
CA SER A 654 20.54 6.38 -5.24
C SER A 654 21.65 6.73 -6.24
N ALA A 655 22.54 7.65 -5.89
CA ALA A 655 23.70 8.02 -6.71
C ALA A 655 24.76 6.92 -6.71
N VAL A 656 25.08 6.40 -5.52
CA VAL A 656 26.00 5.27 -5.31
C VAL A 656 25.56 4.04 -6.09
N LEU A 657 24.26 3.68 -6.03
CA LEU A 657 23.74 2.52 -6.77
C LEU A 657 23.74 2.72 -8.29
N ASN A 658 23.54 3.95 -8.79
CA ASN A 658 23.46 4.25 -10.22
C ASN A 658 24.83 4.40 -10.89
N ASN A 659 25.83 4.99 -10.23
CA ASN A 659 27.18 5.11 -10.78
C ASN A 659 27.79 3.74 -11.14
N ASN A 660 27.40 2.69 -10.42
CA ASN A 660 27.91 1.33 -10.61
C ASN A 660 27.09 0.48 -11.60
N SER A 661 26.00 1.02 -12.16
CA SER A 661 25.20 0.37 -13.21
C SER A 661 25.65 0.74 -14.64
N LYS A 662 26.65 1.62 -14.75
CA LYS A 662 27.24 2.09 -16.02
C LYS A 662 28.69 1.59 -16.26
N LEU A 663 29.24 0.83 -15.32
CA LEU A 663 30.43 0.01 -15.48
C LEU A 663 29.96 -1.42 -15.75
#